data_AF-A0A1Y2TU07-F1
#
_entry.id   AF-A0A1Y2TU07-F1
#
_cell.length_a   1.000
_cell.length_b   1.000
_cell.length_c   1.000
_cell.angle_alpha   90.00
_cell.angle_beta   90.00
_cell.angle_gamma   90.00
#
_symmetry.space_group_name_H-M   'P 1'
#
loop_
_entity.id
_entity.type
_entity.pdbx_description
1 polymer ?
#
loop_
_entity_poly.entity_id
_entity_poly.type
_entity_poly.pdbx_seq_one_letter_code
_entity_poly.pdbx_strand_id
1 'polypeptide(L)'
;MMSAQLQQPPKAGAQIAPESSPSNTTAPSGAEQPKIAEAEPLRNRAGDSKSPFVRAHSDSLVAWQLLDEDAVGRAKRENKLIFLSIGFLASHYCHLTRQESFFNPKVASLLNENFIPVIIDREERPDLDNIYMSYNQSLSGSGGWPLNVFLTPELEPVFSGTYWAAPGVQDDVATENDGVEKPLDWLIVIRKVLASWQDEEARVREEAKKMVVELSHISAEGTLNHQGYDFLQSPTLDTQAETTTLSVDYSSEVYGEVDLDQIEEAYERITKTFDPMFGGFGTRDKFLTPAKLSLLLRATRFPKVVQDVVGTNDCTYISGMGLHTLRRIVNGAVHDHIGGGFHRYSITRDWSLPAFEKMLIDNVLLLGLFLDAWLLSGGTKDSEFADVVTEIADYVTSEKLLSPNGGFFTSEAADSYTRKGDKVMQNGAYYLWTRKEFDAVVGDEQDSEIAAAYWNVQEHGNVDREYDPHDEFLNQNVLHVVKNSTRLSNQLGIPEDEVKQRIKVAKEKLRAYREKERIHPEVDTKIVTSYNGMAIAALARTASALLHTGTAESERGRKYLKIVESTALFIQKELWDDDKKVLYRVYSGGRTDIEAFAEDYAYLIEGLIELYEATAVESWLEWADELQTLQIKLFYDNPTLTPTLANARCGAFYSTVLGAPYTLLRIKDGMDTSQPSVNAVSVSNLFRLGELLEDNKYTYLAKESVNAFGVEMLEHPNLFPGLLCGIIPWKLGGTHWIAVSQDPTSPDLVAFHKAPRAALFTLRYHTPSRPDSWLTKRDRRATLLPREHGLYRRSSSGTYHKLEGHELSQVDLSYPSTPRT
;
A
#
# COMPACT_ATOMS: atom_id res chain seq x y z
N MET A 1 -14.23 -28.42 -2.27
CA MET A 1 -13.99 -27.77 -0.98
C MET A 1 -15.31 -27.23 -0.48
N MET A 2 -15.58 -27.27 0.83
CA MET A 2 -16.80 -26.70 1.40
C MET A 2 -16.96 -25.22 1.04
N SER A 3 -15.88 -24.44 0.92
CA SER A 3 -15.90 -23.06 0.40
C SER A 3 -16.60 -22.92 -0.97
N ALA A 4 -16.25 -23.79 -1.93
CA ALA A 4 -16.90 -23.82 -3.24
C ALA A 4 -18.36 -24.31 -3.19
N GLN A 5 -18.72 -25.17 -2.21
CA GLN A 5 -20.11 -25.59 -1.97
C GLN A 5 -20.94 -24.53 -1.23
N LEU A 6 -20.31 -23.73 -0.36
CA LEU A 6 -20.91 -22.61 0.36
C LEU A 6 -21.19 -21.43 -0.59
N GLN A 7 -20.36 -21.27 -1.62
CA GLN A 7 -20.56 -20.33 -2.73
C GLN A 7 -21.70 -20.74 -3.69
N GLN A 8 -22.07 -22.03 -3.75
CA GLN A 8 -23.17 -22.50 -4.60
C GLN A 8 -24.53 -22.35 -3.90
N PRO A 9 -25.58 -21.83 -4.56
CA PRO A 9 -26.93 -21.78 -3.99
C PRO A 9 -27.54 -23.19 -3.85
N PRO A 10 -28.63 -23.33 -3.07
CA PRO A 10 -29.22 -24.64 -2.80
C PRO A 10 -29.72 -25.30 -4.09
N LYS A 11 -29.42 -26.60 -4.27
CA LYS A 11 -29.99 -27.40 -5.36
C LYS A 11 -31.52 -27.37 -5.28
N ALA A 12 -32.18 -26.96 -6.36
CA ALA A 12 -33.61 -27.04 -6.50
C ALA A 12 -34.06 -28.51 -6.38
N GLY A 13 -34.76 -28.87 -5.30
CA GLY A 13 -35.34 -30.21 -5.16
C GLY A 13 -35.46 -30.83 -3.77
N ALA A 14 -35.16 -30.13 -2.67
CA ALA A 14 -35.47 -30.65 -1.33
C ALA A 14 -36.85 -30.16 -0.88
N GLN A 15 -37.88 -30.98 -1.12
CA GLN A 15 -39.22 -30.77 -0.56
C GLN A 15 -39.17 -30.80 0.97
N ILE A 16 -39.75 -29.78 1.59
CA ILE A 16 -40.01 -29.69 3.03
C ILE A 16 -41.04 -30.77 3.38
N ALA A 17 -40.65 -31.76 4.20
CA ALA A 17 -41.59 -32.70 4.79
C ALA A 17 -42.19 -32.12 6.09
N PRO A 18 -43.49 -32.31 6.36
CA PRO A 18 -44.15 -31.70 7.52
C PRO A 18 -43.84 -32.45 8.82
N GLU A 19 -43.90 -31.69 9.92
CA GLU A 19 -43.73 -32.09 11.31
C GLU A 19 -44.49 -33.39 11.65
N SER A 20 -43.78 -34.34 12.28
CA SER A 20 -44.40 -35.47 12.98
C SER A 20 -44.07 -35.42 14.47
N SER A 21 -45.12 -35.56 15.29
CA SER A 21 -45.12 -35.49 16.75
C SER A 21 -44.39 -36.68 17.42
N PRO A 22 -43.94 -36.56 18.69
CA PRO A 22 -42.93 -37.46 19.24
C PRO A 22 -43.54 -38.77 19.75
N SER A 23 -42.96 -39.90 19.35
CA SER A 23 -43.22 -41.21 19.95
C SER A 23 -42.14 -41.54 20.99
N ASN A 24 -42.58 -41.78 22.22
CA ASN A 24 -41.80 -42.28 23.36
C ASN A 24 -41.07 -43.59 23.05
N THR A 25 -39.74 -43.57 23.20
CA THR A 25 -38.94 -44.77 23.53
C THR A 25 -37.78 -44.38 24.43
N THR A 26 -37.87 -44.83 25.68
CA THR A 26 -36.83 -44.77 26.71
C THR A 26 -35.66 -45.72 26.41
N ALA A 27 -34.43 -45.21 26.46
CA ALA A 27 -33.18 -45.96 26.52
C ALA A 27 -32.20 -45.25 27.51
N PRO A 28 -31.23 -45.97 28.11
CA PRO A 28 -30.86 -45.80 29.51
C PRO A 28 -29.82 -44.69 29.78
N SER A 29 -29.91 -44.15 31.00
CA SER A 29 -29.03 -43.15 31.59
C SER A 29 -27.60 -43.66 31.81
N GLY A 30 -26.61 -42.82 31.52
CA GLY A 30 -25.26 -43.02 32.08
C GLY A 30 -24.12 -42.36 31.33
N ALA A 31 -24.11 -41.03 31.23
CA ALA A 31 -22.89 -40.21 31.20
C ALA A 31 -23.32 -38.74 31.38
N GLU A 32 -23.13 -38.17 32.56
CA GLU A 32 -23.27 -36.73 32.77
C GLU A 32 -22.23 -36.01 31.88
N GLN A 33 -22.71 -35.35 30.82
CA GLN A 33 -21.94 -34.29 30.17
C GLN A 33 -21.75 -33.18 31.23
N PRO A 34 -20.55 -32.62 31.38
CA PRO A 34 -20.34 -31.51 32.30
C PRO A 34 -21.25 -30.36 31.88
N LYS A 35 -22.13 -29.92 32.78
CA LYS A 35 -22.94 -28.71 32.60
C LYS A 35 -21.99 -27.54 32.33
N ILE A 36 -21.95 -27.08 31.08
CA ILE A 36 -21.34 -25.81 30.71
C ILE A 36 -22.10 -24.75 31.51
N ALA A 37 -21.42 -24.05 32.42
CA ALA A 37 -21.98 -22.89 33.09
C ALA A 37 -22.45 -21.92 31.99
N GLU A 38 -23.70 -21.44 32.03
CA GLU A 38 -24.21 -20.48 31.05
C GLU A 38 -23.22 -19.31 30.95
N ALA A 39 -22.57 -19.19 29.79
CA ALA A 39 -21.58 -18.16 29.56
C ALA A 39 -22.26 -16.79 29.58
N GLU A 40 -21.65 -15.80 30.24
CA GLU A 40 -22.21 -14.45 30.30
C GLU A 40 -22.41 -13.90 28.89
N PRO A 41 -23.54 -13.20 28.60
CA PRO A 41 -23.76 -12.60 27.29
C PRO A 41 -22.60 -11.71 26.84
N LEU A 42 -22.28 -11.72 25.54
CA LEU A 42 -21.24 -10.85 25.00
C LEU A 42 -21.63 -9.37 25.18
N ARG A 43 -20.70 -8.58 25.72
CA ARG A 43 -20.79 -7.11 25.74
C ARG A 43 -19.98 -6.56 24.56
N ASN A 44 -20.50 -5.53 23.88
CA ASN A 44 -19.72 -4.81 22.88
C ASN A 44 -18.54 -4.06 23.53
N ARG A 45 -17.32 -4.38 23.10
CA ARG A 45 -16.02 -3.85 23.57
C ARG A 45 -15.34 -2.93 22.56
N ALA A 46 -15.96 -2.65 21.41
CA ALA A 46 -15.35 -1.82 20.38
C ALA A 46 -15.01 -0.39 20.86
N GLY A 47 -15.76 0.14 21.83
CA GLY A 47 -15.49 1.42 22.48
C GLY A 47 -14.19 1.45 23.30
N ASP A 48 -13.62 0.29 23.65
CA ASP A 48 -12.38 0.18 24.41
C ASP A 48 -11.13 0.35 23.50
N SER A 49 -11.29 0.35 22.17
CA SER A 49 -10.19 0.45 21.20
C SER A 49 -9.66 1.88 21.01
N LYS A 50 -8.38 2.00 20.66
CA LYS A 50 -7.76 3.25 20.19
C LYS A 50 -7.93 3.48 18.68
N SER A 51 -8.34 2.49 17.89
CA SER A 51 -8.66 2.68 16.46
C SER A 51 -9.97 3.48 16.30
N PRO A 52 -9.98 4.57 15.50
CA PRO A 52 -11.21 5.24 15.10
C PRO A 52 -12.20 4.31 14.38
N PHE A 53 -11.72 3.47 13.46
CA PHE A 53 -12.54 2.48 12.75
C PHE A 53 -13.24 1.51 13.70
N VAL A 54 -12.49 0.92 14.65
CA VAL A 54 -13.07 -0.01 15.62
C VAL A 54 -14.07 0.72 16.51
N ARG A 55 -13.71 1.88 17.09
CA ARG A 55 -14.63 2.65 17.95
C ARG A 55 -15.91 3.08 17.25
N ALA A 56 -15.86 3.32 15.95
CA ALA A 56 -17.05 3.62 15.17
C ALA A 56 -18.12 2.53 15.37
N HIS A 57 -17.76 1.28 15.66
CA HIS A 57 -18.71 0.17 15.83
C HIS A 57 -19.26 0.01 17.27
N SER A 58 -18.91 0.91 18.20
CA SER A 58 -19.29 0.83 19.62
C SER A 58 -20.80 0.93 19.89
N ASP A 59 -21.56 1.49 18.96
CA ASP A 59 -23.01 1.67 19.03
C ASP A 59 -23.79 0.66 18.17
N SER A 60 -23.10 -0.18 17.40
CA SER A 60 -23.74 -1.22 16.58
C SER A 60 -24.34 -2.34 17.44
N LEU A 61 -25.29 -3.09 16.87
CA LEU A 61 -26.00 -4.16 17.57
C LEU A 61 -25.15 -5.44 17.73
N VAL A 62 -24.08 -5.58 16.94
CA VAL A 62 -23.13 -6.69 17.07
C VAL A 62 -22.26 -6.44 18.32
N ALA A 63 -22.15 -7.45 19.17
CA ALA A 63 -21.36 -7.43 20.39
C ALA A 63 -19.88 -7.66 20.06
N TRP A 64 -19.25 -6.68 19.40
CA TRP A 64 -17.86 -6.75 18.95
C TRP A 64 -16.88 -6.95 20.10
N GLN A 65 -15.95 -7.87 19.91
CA GLN A 65 -14.80 -8.11 20.78
C GLN A 65 -13.54 -7.54 20.12
N LEU A 66 -12.55 -7.19 20.95
CA LEU A 66 -11.20 -6.90 20.47
C LEU A 66 -10.47 -8.22 20.19
N LEU A 67 -9.50 -8.21 19.29
CA LEU A 67 -8.64 -9.38 19.09
C LEU A 67 -7.63 -9.50 20.22
N ASP A 68 -8.00 -10.27 21.25
CA ASP A 68 -7.17 -10.52 22.42
C ASP A 68 -7.32 -11.96 22.96
N GLU A 69 -6.59 -12.25 24.04
CA GLU A 69 -6.60 -13.57 24.67
C GLU A 69 -8.00 -13.93 25.23
N ASP A 70 -8.79 -12.94 25.65
CA ASP A 70 -10.14 -13.19 26.15
C ASP A 70 -11.06 -13.64 25.02
N ALA A 71 -11.09 -12.93 23.89
CA ALA A 71 -11.91 -13.30 22.74
C ALA A 71 -11.53 -14.68 22.17
N VAL A 72 -10.23 -14.91 21.93
CA VAL A 72 -9.75 -16.19 21.39
C VAL A 72 -9.91 -17.32 22.42
N GLY A 73 -9.61 -17.06 23.69
CA GLY A 73 -9.80 -18.02 24.77
C GLY A 73 -11.27 -18.40 24.96
N ARG A 74 -12.18 -17.44 24.81
CA ARG A 74 -13.63 -17.67 24.87
C ARG A 74 -14.12 -18.50 23.69
N ALA A 75 -13.66 -18.22 22.47
CA ALA A 75 -13.96 -19.04 21.28
C ALA A 75 -13.60 -20.52 21.51
N LYS A 76 -12.43 -20.77 22.12
CA LYS A 76 -11.97 -22.12 22.49
C LYS A 76 -12.83 -22.76 23.58
N ARG A 77 -13.15 -22.03 24.66
CA ARG A 77 -13.97 -22.55 25.77
C ARG A 77 -15.40 -22.89 25.33
N GLU A 78 -16.00 -22.06 24.48
CA GLU A 78 -17.37 -22.24 24.00
C GLU A 78 -17.48 -23.10 22.73
N ASN A 79 -16.35 -23.51 22.14
CA ASN A 79 -16.28 -24.18 20.83
C ASN A 79 -17.06 -23.44 19.72
N LYS A 80 -16.92 -22.11 19.68
CA LYS A 80 -17.58 -21.24 18.71
C LYS A 80 -16.58 -20.73 17.68
N LEU A 81 -17.04 -20.62 16.43
CA LEU A 81 -16.30 -19.92 15.40
C LEU A 81 -16.13 -18.44 15.76
N ILE A 82 -15.00 -17.87 15.36
CA ILE A 82 -14.78 -16.43 15.38
C ILE A 82 -15.32 -15.85 14.08
N PHE A 83 -16.13 -14.80 14.18
CA PHE A 83 -16.49 -13.98 13.03
C PHE A 83 -15.59 -12.74 13.05
N LEU A 84 -14.57 -12.72 12.20
CA LEU A 84 -13.62 -11.63 12.07
C LEU A 84 -14.06 -10.67 10.96
N SER A 85 -14.23 -9.39 11.29
CA SER A 85 -14.44 -8.32 10.30
C SER A 85 -13.23 -7.39 10.29
N ILE A 86 -12.65 -7.21 9.10
CA ILE A 86 -11.46 -6.37 8.86
C ILE A 86 -11.86 -5.20 7.95
N GLY A 87 -11.52 -3.98 8.35
CA GLY A 87 -11.81 -2.78 7.56
C GLY A 87 -10.96 -1.58 7.99
N PHE A 88 -11.31 -0.40 7.50
CA PHE A 88 -10.71 0.88 7.86
C PHE A 88 -11.74 2.00 7.75
N LEU A 89 -11.50 3.13 8.42
CA LEU A 89 -12.51 4.17 8.59
C LEU A 89 -12.97 4.79 7.28
N ALA A 90 -12.03 5.01 6.35
CA ALA A 90 -12.34 5.73 5.12
C ALA A 90 -13.20 4.94 4.12
N SER A 91 -13.30 3.61 4.26
CA SER A 91 -13.95 2.74 3.28
C SER A 91 -15.47 2.92 3.22
N HIS A 92 -15.99 3.22 2.02
CA HIS A 92 -17.43 3.31 1.77
C HIS A 92 -18.18 2.02 2.13
N TYR A 93 -17.74 0.88 1.59
CA TYR A 93 -18.42 -0.41 1.83
C TYR A 93 -18.34 -0.86 3.30
N CYS A 94 -17.31 -0.45 4.06
CA CYS A 94 -17.27 -0.72 5.50
C CYS A 94 -18.35 0.07 6.23
N HIS A 95 -18.54 1.34 5.86
CA HIS A 95 -19.60 2.17 6.41
C HIS A 95 -20.99 1.64 6.03
N LEU A 96 -21.19 1.28 4.76
CA LEU A 96 -22.43 0.67 4.28
C LEU A 96 -22.75 -0.63 5.03
N THR A 97 -21.77 -1.52 5.20
CA THR A 97 -21.95 -2.78 5.96
C THR A 97 -22.32 -2.51 7.41
N ARG A 98 -21.68 -1.51 8.05
CA ARG A 98 -22.05 -1.11 9.41
C ARG A 98 -23.52 -0.71 9.47
N GLN A 99 -23.96 0.19 8.59
CA GLN A 99 -25.32 0.73 8.59
C GLN A 99 -26.37 -0.34 8.25
N GLU A 100 -26.17 -1.11 7.19
CA GLU A 100 -27.19 -2.02 6.68
C GLU A 100 -27.20 -3.35 7.44
N SER A 101 -26.02 -3.87 7.78
CA SER A 101 -25.87 -5.24 8.29
C SER A 101 -25.70 -5.28 9.79
N PHE A 102 -24.78 -4.48 10.35
CA PHE A 102 -24.47 -4.54 11.79
C PHE A 102 -25.47 -3.80 12.69
N PHE A 103 -26.34 -2.97 12.11
CA PHE A 103 -27.54 -2.43 12.77
C PHE A 103 -28.82 -3.24 12.48
N ASN A 104 -28.75 -4.30 11.67
CA ASN A 104 -29.90 -5.17 11.45
C ASN A 104 -30.08 -6.11 12.67
N PRO A 105 -31.21 -6.04 13.41
CA PRO A 105 -31.38 -6.82 14.63
C PRO A 105 -31.26 -8.32 14.41
N LYS A 106 -31.68 -8.82 13.24
CA LYS A 106 -31.66 -10.25 12.93
C LYS A 106 -30.25 -10.75 12.65
N VAL A 107 -29.46 -9.99 11.87
CA VAL A 107 -28.06 -10.31 11.60
C VAL A 107 -27.26 -10.25 12.91
N ALA A 108 -27.43 -9.18 13.69
CA ALA A 108 -26.73 -9.01 14.95
C ALA A 108 -27.04 -10.11 15.98
N SER A 109 -28.31 -10.50 16.16
CA SER A 109 -28.68 -11.60 17.07
C SER A 109 -27.98 -12.90 16.68
N LEU A 110 -27.99 -13.25 15.40
CA LEU A 110 -27.36 -14.47 14.91
C LEU A 110 -25.84 -14.46 15.11
N LEU A 111 -25.19 -13.33 14.86
CA LEU A 111 -23.75 -13.18 15.10
C LEU A 111 -23.41 -13.30 16.59
N ASN A 112 -24.15 -12.60 17.46
CA ASN A 112 -23.89 -12.55 18.90
C ASN A 112 -24.14 -13.89 19.60
N GLU A 113 -25.16 -14.64 19.17
CA GLU A 113 -25.52 -15.91 19.81
C GLU A 113 -24.58 -17.04 19.40
N ASN A 114 -24.16 -17.07 18.13
CA ASN A 114 -23.54 -18.26 17.55
C ASN A 114 -22.04 -18.13 17.28
N PHE A 115 -21.47 -16.92 17.33
CA PHE A 115 -20.05 -16.67 17.06
C PHE A 115 -19.41 -15.86 18.18
N ILE A 116 -18.08 -15.71 18.11
CA ILE A 116 -17.35 -14.63 18.79
C ILE A 116 -17.03 -13.55 17.75
N PRO A 117 -17.82 -12.45 17.68
CA PRO A 117 -17.57 -11.37 16.72
C PRO A 117 -16.32 -10.58 17.12
N VAL A 118 -15.34 -10.51 16.24
CA VAL A 118 -14.09 -9.75 16.42
C VAL A 118 -13.97 -8.74 15.30
N ILE A 119 -13.57 -7.52 15.63
CA ILE A 119 -13.33 -6.45 14.63
C ILE A 119 -11.91 -5.94 14.75
N ILE A 120 -11.23 -5.77 13.62
CA ILE A 120 -9.87 -5.21 13.57
C ILE A 120 -9.76 -4.17 12.45
N ASP A 121 -8.87 -3.21 12.68
CA ASP A 121 -8.49 -2.21 11.70
C ASP A 121 -7.30 -2.72 10.87
N ARG A 122 -7.44 -2.76 9.55
CA ARG A 122 -6.36 -3.21 8.65
C ARG A 122 -5.11 -2.35 8.73
N GLU A 123 -5.27 -1.07 9.07
CA GLU A 123 -4.13 -0.16 9.21
C GLU A 123 -3.35 -0.47 10.50
N GLU A 124 -4.00 -1.04 11.51
CA GLU A 124 -3.37 -1.50 12.75
C GLU A 124 -2.82 -2.93 12.64
N ARG A 125 -3.48 -3.81 11.86
CA ARG A 125 -3.15 -5.25 11.71
C ARG A 125 -3.02 -5.67 10.23
N PRO A 126 -2.07 -5.10 9.47
CA PRO A 126 -1.83 -5.50 8.08
C PRO A 126 -1.37 -6.96 7.97
N ASP A 127 -0.74 -7.50 9.02
CA ASP A 127 -0.30 -8.90 9.08
C ASP A 127 -1.47 -9.88 8.93
N LEU A 128 -2.63 -9.57 9.53
CA LEU A 128 -3.83 -10.39 9.43
C LEU A 128 -4.63 -10.08 8.16
N ASP A 129 -4.73 -8.79 7.80
CA ASP A 129 -5.39 -8.34 6.56
C ASP A 129 -4.81 -9.08 5.35
N ASN A 130 -3.47 -9.13 5.23
CA ASN A 130 -2.81 -9.78 4.10
C ASN A 130 -3.08 -11.29 4.05
N ILE A 131 -3.00 -12.01 5.17
CA ILE A 131 -3.25 -13.46 5.22
C ILE A 131 -4.68 -13.78 4.78
N TYR A 132 -5.66 -13.08 5.37
CA TYR A 132 -7.06 -13.40 5.12
C TYR A 132 -7.59 -12.81 3.80
N MET A 133 -6.99 -11.73 3.30
CA MET A 133 -7.26 -11.22 1.95
C MET A 133 -6.80 -12.22 0.89
N SER A 134 -5.58 -12.78 1.04
CA SER A 134 -5.08 -13.83 0.16
C SER A 134 -5.99 -15.06 0.17
N TYR A 135 -6.52 -15.43 1.34
CA TYR A 135 -7.55 -16.47 1.44
C TYR A 135 -8.85 -16.12 0.71
N ASN A 136 -9.36 -14.91 0.85
CA ASN A 136 -10.56 -14.49 0.13
C ASN A 136 -10.34 -14.47 -1.40
N GLN A 137 -9.17 -14.05 -1.84
CA GLN A 137 -8.82 -14.00 -3.25
C GLN A 137 -8.64 -15.41 -3.84
N SER A 138 -8.03 -16.35 -3.11
CA SER A 138 -7.93 -17.74 -3.56
C SER A 138 -9.29 -18.43 -3.67
N LEU A 139 -10.26 -18.03 -2.84
CA LEU A 139 -11.62 -18.55 -2.88
C LEU A 139 -12.52 -17.92 -3.93
N SER A 140 -12.47 -16.60 -4.10
CA SER A 140 -13.47 -15.85 -4.90
C SER A 140 -12.91 -15.23 -6.17
N GLY A 141 -11.58 -15.19 -6.34
CA GLY A 141 -10.90 -14.45 -7.41
C GLY A 141 -11.00 -12.93 -7.27
N SER A 142 -11.54 -12.43 -6.16
CA SER A 142 -11.72 -11.01 -5.87
C SER A 142 -11.35 -10.68 -4.42
N GLY A 143 -11.18 -9.40 -4.11
CA GLY A 143 -10.86 -8.93 -2.77
C GLY A 143 -11.39 -7.52 -2.56
N GLY A 144 -11.53 -7.12 -1.30
CA GLY A 144 -12.09 -5.83 -0.94
C GLY A 144 -12.42 -5.76 0.54
N TRP A 145 -12.78 -4.55 0.98
CA TRP A 145 -13.18 -4.29 2.36
C TRP A 145 -14.65 -3.89 2.41
N PRO A 146 -15.40 -4.27 3.46
CA PRO A 146 -14.94 -5.04 4.62
C PRO A 146 -14.63 -6.48 4.23
N LEU A 147 -13.58 -7.02 4.83
CA LEU A 147 -13.20 -8.42 4.67
C LEU A 147 -13.78 -9.19 5.86
N ASN A 148 -14.75 -10.04 5.57
CA ASN A 148 -15.50 -10.81 6.54
C ASN A 148 -15.06 -12.27 6.49
N VAL A 149 -14.61 -12.81 7.63
CA VAL A 149 -13.96 -14.12 7.70
C VAL A 149 -14.51 -14.91 8.89
N PHE A 150 -14.92 -16.15 8.64
CA PHE A 150 -15.25 -17.11 9.69
C PHE A 150 -14.02 -17.98 9.98
N LEU A 151 -13.60 -18.03 11.23
CA LEU A 151 -12.39 -18.72 11.67
C LEU A 151 -12.72 -19.78 12.73
N THR A 152 -11.96 -20.86 12.75
CA THR A 152 -11.95 -21.80 13.88
C THR A 152 -11.47 -21.10 15.16
N PRO A 153 -11.68 -21.69 16.36
CA PRO A 153 -11.08 -21.19 17.60
C PRO A 153 -9.53 -21.11 17.57
N GLU A 154 -8.90 -21.78 16.60
CA GLU A 154 -7.46 -21.76 16.33
C GLU A 154 -7.05 -20.72 15.27
N LEU A 155 -7.98 -19.84 14.85
CA LEU A 155 -7.79 -18.78 13.85
C LEU A 155 -7.62 -19.28 12.40
N GLU A 156 -7.93 -20.55 12.14
CA GLU A 156 -7.83 -21.16 10.81
C GLU A 156 -9.07 -20.76 9.98
N PRO A 157 -8.92 -20.33 8.72
CA PRO A 157 -10.04 -19.80 7.95
C PRO A 157 -10.99 -20.90 7.43
N VAL A 158 -12.30 -20.66 7.59
CA VAL A 158 -13.38 -21.57 7.21
C VAL A 158 -14.15 -21.07 5.98
N PHE A 159 -14.49 -19.78 5.98
CA PHE A 159 -15.21 -19.13 4.89
C PHE A 159 -14.94 -17.62 4.92
N SER A 160 -14.96 -16.97 3.76
CA SER A 160 -14.78 -15.52 3.65
C SER A 160 -15.61 -14.90 2.53
N GLY A 161 -15.78 -13.59 2.62
CA GLY A 161 -16.32 -12.75 1.57
C GLY A 161 -16.12 -11.28 1.91
N THR A 162 -16.54 -10.42 1.00
CA THR A 162 -16.44 -8.96 1.16
C THR A 162 -17.77 -8.39 1.66
N TYR A 163 -18.49 -7.69 0.78
CA TYR A 163 -19.81 -7.16 1.05
C TYR A 163 -20.88 -8.26 0.85
N TRP A 164 -21.80 -8.37 1.81
CA TRP A 164 -23.02 -9.15 1.69
C TRP A 164 -24.20 -8.24 2.02
N ALA A 165 -25.25 -8.25 1.19
CA ALA A 165 -26.43 -7.44 1.42
C ALA A 165 -27.19 -7.91 2.67
N ALA A 166 -27.74 -6.94 3.42
CA ALA A 166 -28.61 -7.23 4.54
C ALA A 166 -30.00 -7.71 4.05
N PRO A 167 -30.75 -8.47 4.86
CA PRO A 167 -32.08 -8.95 4.47
C PRO A 167 -33.04 -7.81 4.17
N GLY A 168 -33.62 -7.80 2.97
CA GLY A 168 -34.57 -6.77 2.53
C GLY A 168 -33.93 -5.61 1.78
N VAL A 169 -32.60 -5.59 1.63
CA VAL A 169 -31.91 -4.73 0.67
C VAL A 169 -32.04 -5.37 -0.71
N GLN A 170 -32.55 -4.62 -1.70
CA GLN A 170 -32.56 -5.07 -3.09
C GLN A 170 -31.15 -4.92 -3.65
N ASP A 171 -30.55 -6.04 -4.03
CA ASP A 171 -29.29 -6.08 -4.76
C ASP A 171 -29.64 -5.99 -6.25
N ASP A 172 -29.82 -4.77 -6.77
CA ASP A 172 -30.18 -4.54 -8.19
C ASP A 172 -29.00 -4.80 -9.15
N VAL A 173 -27.85 -5.27 -8.63
CA VAL A 173 -26.65 -5.71 -9.39
C VAL A 173 -26.98 -6.89 -10.34
N ALA A 174 -28.11 -7.57 -10.13
CA ALA A 174 -28.61 -8.54 -11.09
C ALA A 174 -29.34 -7.82 -12.23
N THR A 175 -28.60 -7.46 -13.29
CA THR A 175 -29.21 -7.35 -14.62
C THR A 175 -30.06 -8.60 -14.86
N GLU A 176 -31.29 -8.40 -15.35
CA GLU A 176 -32.17 -9.44 -15.87
C GLU A 176 -31.47 -10.17 -17.04
N ASN A 177 -30.52 -11.04 -16.71
CA ASN A 177 -29.95 -12.02 -17.60
C ASN A 177 -30.56 -13.37 -17.22
N ASP A 178 -31.33 -13.92 -18.15
CA ASP A 178 -32.07 -15.17 -18.09
C ASP A 178 -31.23 -16.39 -17.65
N GLY A 179 -30.94 -16.53 -16.35
CA GLY A 179 -30.42 -17.78 -15.76
C GLY A 179 -29.29 -17.70 -14.73
N VAL A 180 -28.91 -16.53 -14.18
CA VAL A 180 -27.92 -16.46 -13.09
C VAL A 180 -28.61 -16.35 -11.72
N GLU A 181 -28.18 -17.18 -10.78
CA GLU A 181 -28.79 -17.39 -9.45
C GLU A 181 -28.61 -16.18 -8.50
N LYS A 182 -29.51 -16.03 -7.52
CA LYS A 182 -29.52 -14.90 -6.56
C LYS A 182 -28.20 -14.76 -5.77
N PRO A 183 -27.70 -13.53 -5.53
CA PRO A 183 -26.51 -13.29 -4.72
C PRO A 183 -26.67 -13.76 -3.26
N LEU A 184 -25.54 -14.05 -2.61
CA LEU A 184 -25.49 -14.47 -1.20
C LEU A 184 -25.81 -13.30 -0.27
N ASP A 185 -26.91 -13.39 0.48
CA ASP A 185 -27.21 -12.48 1.57
C ASP A 185 -26.61 -12.96 2.91
N TRP A 186 -26.54 -12.05 3.90
CA TRP A 186 -26.03 -12.34 5.24
C TRP A 186 -26.68 -13.55 5.93
N LEU A 187 -28.00 -13.74 5.76
CA LEU A 187 -28.71 -14.83 6.43
C LEU A 187 -28.41 -16.19 5.80
N ILE A 188 -28.18 -16.23 4.49
CA ILE A 188 -27.76 -17.44 3.78
C ILE A 188 -26.35 -17.82 4.24
N VAL A 189 -25.42 -16.86 4.24
CA VAL A 189 -24.03 -17.09 4.65
C VAL A 189 -23.96 -17.62 6.09
N ILE A 190 -24.55 -16.90 7.05
CA ILE A 190 -24.52 -17.30 8.47
C ILE A 190 -25.10 -18.70 8.65
N ARG A 191 -26.26 -18.99 8.07
CA ARG A 191 -26.92 -20.30 8.24
C ARG A 191 -26.10 -21.44 7.66
N LYS A 192 -25.49 -21.25 6.48
CA LYS A 192 -24.69 -22.30 5.85
C LYS A 192 -23.40 -22.59 6.64
N VAL A 193 -22.73 -21.54 7.14
CA VAL A 193 -21.54 -21.69 7.98
C VAL A 193 -21.88 -22.39 9.29
N LEU A 194 -22.98 -21.99 9.94
CA LEU A 194 -23.43 -22.61 11.20
C LEU A 194 -23.82 -24.08 11.02
N ALA A 195 -24.61 -24.39 10.00
CA ALA A 195 -25.00 -25.78 9.71
C ALA A 195 -23.75 -26.64 9.49
N SER A 196 -22.78 -26.14 8.73
CA SER A 196 -21.55 -26.88 8.49
C SER A 196 -20.70 -27.08 9.75
N TRP A 197 -20.64 -26.08 10.64
CA TRP A 197 -19.93 -26.21 11.92
C TRP A 197 -20.61 -27.19 12.87
N GLN A 198 -21.93 -27.14 12.99
CA GLN A 198 -22.69 -27.97 13.92
C GLN A 198 -22.81 -29.42 13.44
N ASP A 199 -23.04 -29.62 12.15
CA ASP A 199 -23.29 -30.95 11.58
C ASP A 199 -21.97 -31.67 11.23
N GLU A 200 -20.91 -30.93 10.89
CA GLU A 200 -19.70 -31.47 10.27
C GLU A 200 -18.38 -30.90 10.85
N GLU A 201 -18.35 -30.55 12.15
CA GLU A 201 -17.22 -29.89 12.83
C GLU A 201 -15.85 -30.50 12.49
N ALA A 202 -15.71 -31.82 12.59
CA ALA A 202 -14.45 -32.51 12.33
C ALA A 202 -13.95 -32.30 10.89
N ARG A 203 -14.86 -32.32 9.91
CA ARG A 203 -14.54 -32.03 8.51
C ARG A 203 -14.14 -30.57 8.34
N VAL A 204 -14.86 -29.64 8.97
CA VAL A 204 -14.54 -28.20 8.91
C VAL A 204 -13.13 -27.92 9.43
N ARG A 205 -12.76 -28.49 10.59
CA ARG A 205 -11.42 -28.35 11.17
C ARG A 205 -10.33 -28.93 10.28
N GLU A 206 -10.58 -30.10 9.68
CA GLU A 206 -9.63 -30.72 8.75
C GLU A 206 -9.44 -29.87 7.48
N GLU A 207 -10.53 -29.37 6.90
CA GLU A 207 -10.47 -28.50 5.72
C GLU A 207 -9.81 -27.16 6.03
N ALA A 208 -10.11 -26.54 7.18
CA ALA A 208 -9.49 -25.30 7.60
C ALA A 208 -7.97 -25.47 7.77
N LYS A 209 -7.51 -26.57 8.39
CA LYS A 209 -6.07 -26.90 8.48
C LYS A 209 -5.41 -27.11 7.13
N LYS A 210 -6.06 -27.83 6.21
CA LYS A 210 -5.57 -28.00 4.84
C LYS A 210 -5.44 -26.65 4.13
N MET A 211 -6.40 -25.76 4.34
CA MET A 211 -6.37 -24.42 3.79
C MET A 211 -5.22 -23.59 4.38
N VAL A 212 -4.87 -23.72 5.66
CA VAL A 212 -3.67 -23.08 6.22
C VAL A 212 -2.40 -23.56 5.51
N VAL A 213 -2.31 -24.87 5.24
CA VAL A 213 -1.17 -25.44 4.51
C VAL A 213 -1.13 -24.90 3.08
N GLU A 214 -2.26 -24.85 2.39
CA GLU A 214 -2.37 -24.28 1.04
C GLU A 214 -2.04 -22.79 1.01
N LEU A 215 -2.54 -22.02 1.98
CA LEU A 215 -2.18 -20.61 2.16
C LEU A 215 -0.70 -20.44 2.49
N SER A 216 -0.10 -21.36 3.24
CA SER A 216 1.34 -21.33 3.48
C SER A 216 2.12 -21.59 2.20
N HIS A 217 1.60 -22.44 1.30
CA HIS A 217 2.16 -22.65 -0.02
C HIS A 217 1.98 -21.43 -0.92
N ILE A 218 0.79 -20.82 -0.99
CA ILE A 218 0.51 -19.59 -1.77
C ILE A 218 1.29 -18.40 -1.21
N SER A 219 1.41 -18.29 0.11
CA SER A 219 2.21 -17.25 0.77
C SER A 219 3.71 -17.52 0.69
N ALA A 220 4.09 -18.77 0.40
CA ALA A 220 5.44 -19.18 0.05
C ALA A 220 5.64 -19.33 -1.46
N GLU A 221 4.61 -19.09 -2.30
CA GLU A 221 4.75 -18.81 -3.72
C GLU A 221 5.24 -17.36 -3.75
N GLY A 222 6.57 -17.28 -3.77
CA GLY A 222 7.42 -16.21 -3.28
C GLY A 222 8.74 -16.77 -2.69
N THR A 223 8.85 -18.10 -2.52
CA THR A 223 10.03 -18.88 -2.14
C THR A 223 10.02 -20.39 -2.57
N LEU A 224 9.21 -20.89 -3.51
CA LEU A 224 9.13 -22.35 -3.80
C LEU A 224 8.76 -22.83 -5.23
N ASN A 225 9.47 -23.88 -5.68
CA ASN A 225 9.06 -24.82 -6.73
C ASN A 225 8.71 -26.22 -6.14
N HIS A 226 7.86 -26.98 -6.83
CA HIS A 226 7.16 -28.21 -6.40
C HIS A 226 8.03 -29.35 -5.78
N GLN A 227 7.68 -29.79 -4.56
CA GLN A 227 7.31 -31.19 -4.18
C GLN A 227 7.16 -31.39 -2.65
N GLY A 228 5.96 -31.76 -2.23
CA GLY A 228 5.65 -32.81 -1.22
C GLY A 228 6.17 -32.71 0.22
N TYR A 229 5.23 -32.46 1.15
CA TYR A 229 5.15 -32.98 2.53
C TYR A 229 6.37 -32.78 3.46
N ASP A 230 6.36 -31.74 4.32
CA ASP A 230 6.90 -31.88 5.69
C ASP A 230 6.53 -30.76 6.70
N PHE A 231 5.35 -30.13 6.62
CA PHE A 231 5.01 -28.99 7.50
C PHE A 231 4.21 -29.33 8.77
N LEU A 232 3.94 -30.61 9.06
CA LEU A 232 2.99 -31.01 10.13
C LEU A 232 3.53 -32.03 11.16
N GLN A 233 4.84 -32.16 11.37
CA GLN A 233 5.35 -32.93 12.52
C GLN A 233 5.86 -32.02 13.65
N SER A 234 5.21 -32.18 14.80
CA SER A 234 5.35 -31.46 16.07
C SER A 234 6.78 -31.30 16.63
N PRO A 235 6.99 -30.31 17.52
CA PRO A 235 8.26 -30.09 18.19
C PRO A 235 8.42 -31.08 19.36
N THR A 236 9.27 -32.09 19.18
CA THR A 236 9.98 -32.72 20.29
C THR A 236 11.43 -32.90 19.88
N LEU A 237 12.25 -31.90 20.15
CA LEU A 237 13.69 -32.08 20.16
C LEU A 237 14.25 -31.42 21.41
N ASP A 238 14.75 -32.30 22.27
CA ASP A 238 15.45 -32.00 23.50
C ASP A 238 16.54 -30.96 23.29
N THR A 239 16.63 -30.07 24.27
CA THR A 239 17.75 -29.19 24.54
C THR A 239 19.08 -29.95 24.51
N GLN A 240 19.97 -29.53 23.60
CA GLN A 240 21.44 -29.49 23.67
C GLN A 240 22.06 -29.91 22.32
N ALA A 241 22.13 -28.97 21.39
CA ALA A 241 23.10 -29.02 20.29
C ALA A 241 23.98 -27.77 20.40
N GLU A 242 25.24 -28.01 20.73
CA GLU A 242 26.29 -27.00 20.85
C GLU A 242 26.39 -26.19 19.53
N THR A 243 26.26 -24.87 19.66
CA THR A 243 26.31 -23.92 18.55
C THR A 243 27.76 -23.68 18.14
N THR A 244 28.29 -24.50 17.23
CA THR A 244 29.46 -24.11 16.44
C THR A 244 29.02 -23.08 15.41
N THR A 245 29.13 -21.79 15.76
CA THR A 245 28.92 -20.66 14.85
C THR A 245 29.98 -20.65 13.75
N LEU A 246 29.68 -21.27 12.60
CA LEU A 246 30.37 -20.92 11.35
C LEU A 246 29.96 -19.48 11.01
N SER A 247 30.89 -18.53 11.13
CA SER A 247 30.65 -17.14 10.75
C SER A 247 30.41 -17.06 9.24
N VAL A 248 29.24 -16.54 8.82
CA VAL A 248 28.96 -16.27 7.40
C VAL A 248 29.99 -15.27 6.86
N ASP A 249 30.66 -15.62 5.77
CA ASP A 249 31.56 -14.72 5.07
C ASP A 249 30.74 -13.79 4.15
N TYR A 250 30.40 -12.61 4.67
CA TYR A 250 29.67 -11.58 3.93
C TYR A 250 30.45 -10.97 2.74
N SER A 251 31.70 -11.37 2.51
CA SER A 251 32.46 -11.01 1.31
C SER A 251 32.28 -12.01 0.16
N SER A 252 31.65 -13.16 0.41
CA SER A 252 31.37 -14.17 -0.61
C SER A 252 30.38 -13.67 -1.67
N GLU A 253 30.52 -14.20 -2.89
CA GLU A 253 29.55 -13.95 -3.96
C GLU A 253 28.27 -14.75 -3.72
N VAL A 254 27.12 -14.09 -3.88
CA VAL A 254 25.80 -14.72 -3.89
C VAL A 254 25.49 -15.12 -5.33
N TYR A 255 25.28 -16.41 -5.56
CA TYR A 255 24.89 -16.96 -6.86
C TYR A 255 23.37 -17.09 -6.95
N GLY A 256 22.79 -16.62 -8.06
CA GLY A 256 21.36 -16.70 -8.34
C GLY A 256 21.08 -16.70 -9.85
N GLU A 257 19.97 -17.32 -10.23
CA GLU A 257 19.57 -17.53 -11.64
C GLU A 257 18.96 -16.29 -12.30
N VAL A 258 18.48 -15.34 -11.51
CA VAL A 258 17.89 -14.09 -12.00
C VAL A 258 18.94 -13.23 -12.69
N ASP A 259 18.63 -12.72 -13.88
CA ASP A 259 19.49 -11.84 -14.68
C ASP A 259 18.74 -10.63 -15.24
N LEU A 260 19.45 -9.71 -15.89
CA LEU A 260 18.92 -8.48 -16.47
C LEU A 260 17.82 -8.74 -17.51
N ASP A 261 17.84 -9.89 -18.19
CA ASP A 261 16.82 -10.32 -19.17
C ASP A 261 15.42 -10.40 -18.54
N GLN A 262 15.32 -10.60 -17.22
CA GLN A 262 14.04 -10.61 -16.51
C GLN A 262 13.34 -9.25 -16.53
N ILE A 263 14.08 -8.16 -16.72
CA ILE A 263 13.51 -6.82 -16.88
C ILE A 263 12.78 -6.72 -18.23
N GLU A 264 13.35 -7.29 -19.30
CA GLU A 264 12.72 -7.35 -20.63
C GLU A 264 11.42 -8.17 -20.57
N GLU A 265 11.47 -9.37 -19.99
CA GLU A 265 10.29 -10.24 -19.86
C GLU A 265 9.17 -9.58 -19.02
N ALA A 266 9.53 -8.87 -17.95
CA ALA A 266 8.59 -8.07 -17.17
C ALA A 266 7.87 -7.04 -18.05
N TYR A 267 8.62 -6.32 -18.87
CA TYR A 267 8.07 -5.30 -19.76
C TYR A 267 7.16 -5.88 -20.84
N GLU A 268 7.52 -7.01 -21.44
CA GLU A 268 6.65 -7.68 -22.40
C GLU A 268 5.31 -8.07 -21.76
N ARG A 269 5.34 -8.65 -20.55
CA ARG A 269 4.13 -9.06 -19.82
C ARG A 269 3.30 -7.86 -19.37
N ILE A 270 3.93 -6.79 -18.90
CA ILE A 270 3.23 -5.55 -18.54
C ILE A 270 2.54 -4.95 -19.77
N THR A 271 3.25 -4.88 -20.90
CA THR A 271 2.75 -4.32 -22.16
C THR A 271 1.49 -5.05 -22.65
N LYS A 272 1.40 -6.38 -22.47
CA LYS A 272 0.20 -7.17 -22.82
C LYS A 272 -1.06 -6.75 -22.06
N THR A 273 -0.91 -6.14 -20.88
CA THR A 273 -2.03 -5.69 -20.04
C THR A 273 -2.31 -4.19 -20.14
N PHE A 274 -1.46 -3.45 -20.86
CA PHE A 274 -1.59 -2.00 -20.99
C PHE A 274 -2.81 -1.62 -21.83
N ASP A 275 -3.54 -0.59 -21.38
CA ASP A 275 -4.66 -0.02 -22.12
C ASP A 275 -4.21 1.22 -22.91
N PRO A 276 -3.99 1.11 -24.23
CA PRO A 276 -3.48 2.23 -25.03
C PRO A 276 -4.47 3.38 -25.20
N MET A 277 -5.77 3.14 -24.95
CA MET A 277 -6.81 4.18 -25.11
C MET A 277 -6.93 5.04 -23.87
N PHE A 278 -6.86 4.42 -22.69
CA PHE A 278 -7.15 5.07 -21.43
C PHE A 278 -5.99 5.05 -20.44
N GLY A 279 -4.83 4.50 -20.80
CA GLY A 279 -3.71 4.29 -19.88
C GLY A 279 -4.04 3.32 -18.75
N GLY A 280 -3.05 2.96 -17.94
CA GLY A 280 -3.20 1.96 -16.89
C GLY A 280 -3.23 0.53 -17.44
N PHE A 281 -3.61 -0.42 -16.57
CA PHE A 281 -3.48 -1.85 -16.85
C PHE A 281 -4.76 -2.61 -16.49
N GLY A 282 -5.09 -3.61 -17.30
CA GLY A 282 -6.30 -4.44 -17.12
C GLY A 282 -7.53 -3.89 -17.84
N THR A 283 -8.66 -4.60 -17.68
CA THR A 283 -9.90 -4.38 -18.44
C THR A 283 -11.11 -3.98 -17.58
N ARG A 284 -10.97 -3.93 -16.26
CA ARG A 284 -12.00 -3.52 -15.27
C ARG A 284 -11.52 -2.29 -14.49
N ASP A 285 -11.84 -2.20 -13.20
CA ASP A 285 -11.33 -1.24 -12.22
C ASP A 285 -9.83 -0.99 -12.44
N LYS A 286 -9.44 0.28 -12.38
CA LYS A 286 -8.06 0.72 -12.59
C LYS A 286 -7.44 1.24 -11.31
N PHE A 287 -6.50 0.46 -10.80
CA PHE A 287 -5.63 0.83 -9.69
C PHE A 287 -4.44 1.68 -10.18
N LEU A 288 -3.86 2.47 -9.28
CA LEU A 288 -2.73 3.35 -9.57
C LEU A 288 -1.44 2.56 -9.88
N THR A 289 -1.27 1.37 -9.32
CA THR A 289 -0.11 0.45 -9.53
C THR A 289 1.28 1.12 -9.43
N PRO A 290 1.65 1.76 -8.31
CA PRO A 290 2.79 2.66 -8.29
C PRO A 290 4.14 2.01 -8.62
N ALA A 291 4.41 0.81 -8.11
CA ALA A 291 5.68 0.12 -8.38
C ALA A 291 5.87 -0.21 -9.86
N LYS A 292 4.79 -0.62 -10.54
CA LYS A 292 4.78 -0.88 -11.99
C LYS A 292 5.06 0.41 -12.77
N LEU A 293 4.38 1.51 -12.46
CA LEU A 293 4.62 2.80 -13.11
C LEU A 293 6.04 3.31 -12.85
N SER A 294 6.56 3.13 -11.64
CA SER A 294 7.93 3.48 -11.28
C SER A 294 8.94 2.74 -12.18
N LEU A 295 8.78 1.42 -12.36
CA LEU A 295 9.63 0.63 -13.28
C LEU A 295 9.57 1.19 -14.71
N LEU A 296 8.37 1.45 -15.24
CA LEU A 296 8.19 1.97 -16.61
C LEU A 296 8.83 3.34 -16.82
N LEU A 297 8.65 4.28 -15.88
CA LEU A 297 9.23 5.63 -15.98
C LEU A 297 10.76 5.59 -16.01
N ARG A 298 11.35 4.62 -15.31
CA ARG A 298 12.80 4.46 -15.18
C ARG A 298 13.48 3.84 -16.40
N ALA A 299 12.73 3.23 -17.32
CA ALA A 299 13.28 2.48 -18.45
C ALA A 299 14.33 3.25 -19.29
N THR A 300 14.08 4.53 -19.61
CA THR A 300 15.01 5.38 -20.40
C THR A 300 16.22 5.86 -19.62
N ARG A 301 16.30 5.56 -18.34
CA ARG A 301 17.30 6.07 -17.39
C ARG A 301 18.05 4.95 -16.68
N PHE A 302 17.73 3.68 -16.98
CA PHE A 302 18.54 2.55 -16.51
C PHE A 302 19.94 2.55 -17.14
N PRO A 303 20.91 1.81 -16.57
CA PRO A 303 22.23 1.65 -17.16
C PRO A 303 22.18 1.22 -18.63
N LYS A 304 23.17 1.66 -19.42
CA LYS A 304 23.23 1.37 -20.86
C LYS A 304 23.15 -0.14 -21.15
N VAL A 305 23.79 -0.96 -20.31
CA VAL A 305 23.71 -2.42 -20.37
C VAL A 305 22.26 -2.93 -20.30
N VAL A 306 21.44 -2.38 -19.39
CA VAL A 306 20.01 -2.76 -19.27
C VAL A 306 19.22 -2.26 -20.48
N GLN A 307 19.50 -1.05 -20.97
CA GLN A 307 18.85 -0.52 -22.17
C GLN A 307 19.23 -1.29 -23.45
N ASP A 308 20.40 -1.92 -23.48
CA ASP A 308 20.85 -2.75 -24.58
C ASP A 308 20.21 -4.15 -24.54
N VAL A 309 19.96 -4.69 -23.35
CA VAL A 309 19.15 -5.91 -23.15
C VAL A 309 17.71 -5.70 -23.60
N VAL A 310 17.06 -4.64 -23.10
CA VAL A 310 15.64 -4.36 -23.40
C VAL A 310 15.44 -3.77 -24.80
N GLY A 311 16.42 -3.04 -25.33
CA GLY A 311 16.30 -2.26 -26.55
C GLY A 311 15.97 -0.79 -26.29
N THR A 312 16.78 0.14 -26.82
CA THR A 312 16.64 1.59 -26.56
C THR A 312 15.30 2.17 -27.06
N ASN A 313 14.78 1.69 -28.19
CA ASN A 313 13.48 2.09 -28.70
C ASN A 313 12.34 1.59 -27.81
N ASP A 314 12.46 0.35 -27.32
CA ASP A 314 11.48 -0.24 -26.42
C ASP A 314 11.48 0.47 -25.07
N CYS A 315 12.64 0.81 -24.51
CA CYS A 315 12.73 1.67 -23.31
C CYS A 315 11.97 3.00 -23.48
N THR A 316 12.07 3.62 -24.65
CA THR A 316 11.35 4.87 -24.96
C THR A 316 9.85 4.64 -25.02
N TYR A 317 9.41 3.56 -25.68
CA TYR A 317 7.99 3.18 -25.74
C TYR A 317 7.42 2.88 -24.34
N ILE A 318 8.13 2.07 -23.56
CA ILE A 318 7.80 1.67 -22.18
C ILE A 318 7.64 2.89 -21.27
N SER A 319 8.60 3.82 -21.29
CA SER A 319 8.51 5.08 -20.55
C SER A 319 7.34 5.94 -21.03
N GLY A 320 7.07 5.95 -22.34
CA GLY A 320 5.89 6.56 -22.95
C GLY A 320 4.56 6.00 -22.43
N MET A 321 4.46 4.70 -22.17
CA MET A 321 3.26 4.09 -21.56
C MET A 321 3.04 4.59 -20.13
N GLY A 322 4.12 4.69 -19.34
CA GLY A 322 4.08 5.25 -17.98
C GLY A 322 3.58 6.70 -17.98
N LEU A 323 4.17 7.55 -18.82
CA LEU A 323 3.76 8.95 -18.98
C LEU A 323 2.32 9.08 -19.49
N HIS A 324 1.91 8.26 -20.46
CA HIS A 324 0.53 8.25 -20.95
C HIS A 324 -0.45 7.89 -19.83
N THR A 325 -0.14 6.89 -19.01
CA THR A 325 -0.96 6.51 -17.85
C THR A 325 -1.09 7.65 -16.86
N LEU A 326 0.02 8.32 -16.50
CA LEU A 326 -0.01 9.46 -15.60
C LEU A 326 -0.85 10.63 -16.14
N ARG A 327 -0.78 10.92 -17.45
CA ARG A 327 -1.66 11.92 -18.09
C ARG A 327 -3.14 11.55 -17.95
N ARG A 328 -3.48 10.26 -18.06
CA ARG A 328 -4.86 9.78 -17.91
C ARG A 328 -5.31 9.85 -16.45
N ILE A 329 -4.44 9.56 -15.49
CA ILE A 329 -4.70 9.71 -14.05
C ILE A 329 -4.95 11.19 -13.69
N VAL A 330 -4.09 12.13 -14.11
CA VAL A 330 -4.27 13.58 -13.83
C VAL A 330 -5.55 14.14 -14.42
N ASN A 331 -5.91 13.68 -15.62
CA ASN A 331 -7.13 14.13 -16.29
C ASN A 331 -8.38 13.38 -15.80
N GLY A 332 -8.22 12.24 -15.13
CA GLY A 332 -9.30 11.41 -14.63
C GLY A 332 -9.98 12.00 -13.40
N ALA A 333 -11.07 11.36 -13.00
CA ALA A 333 -11.86 11.67 -11.82
C ALA A 333 -11.18 11.24 -10.51
N VAL A 334 -10.15 10.38 -10.59
CA VAL A 334 -9.31 10.06 -9.43
C VAL A 334 -8.53 11.28 -8.92
N HIS A 335 -8.37 12.33 -9.73
CA HIS A 335 -7.81 13.59 -9.31
C HIS A 335 -8.94 14.51 -8.81
N ASP A 336 -8.86 15.02 -7.57
CA ASP A 336 -9.80 16.04 -7.09
C ASP A 336 -9.46 17.40 -7.72
N HIS A 337 -10.06 17.67 -8.88
CA HIS A 337 -9.81 18.88 -9.68
C HIS A 337 -10.05 20.20 -8.94
N ILE A 338 -10.78 20.19 -7.82
CA ILE A 338 -11.11 21.40 -7.05
C ILE A 338 -10.18 21.57 -5.84
N GLY A 339 -9.93 20.50 -5.08
CA GLY A 339 -9.15 20.56 -3.83
C GLY A 339 -7.72 20.10 -3.91
N GLY A 340 -7.36 19.41 -4.99
CA GLY A 340 -6.12 18.68 -5.13
C GLY A 340 -6.10 17.35 -4.39
N GLY A 341 -5.02 16.61 -4.62
CA GLY A 341 -4.88 15.24 -4.15
C GLY A 341 -5.69 14.25 -4.98
N PHE A 342 -5.49 12.97 -4.68
CA PHE A 342 -6.01 11.85 -5.45
C PHE A 342 -6.80 10.88 -4.58
N HIS A 343 -7.85 10.36 -5.20
CA HIS A 343 -8.67 9.24 -4.73
C HIS A 343 -7.97 7.90 -5.01
N ARG A 344 -8.39 6.85 -4.29
CA ARG A 344 -7.67 5.58 -4.17
C ARG A 344 -7.48 4.84 -5.51
N TYR A 345 -8.54 4.69 -6.29
CA TYR A 345 -8.53 4.02 -7.59
C TYR A 345 -9.77 4.40 -8.42
N SER A 346 -9.82 3.99 -9.68
CA SER A 346 -10.99 4.18 -10.55
C SER A 346 -11.81 2.89 -10.66
N ILE A 347 -13.11 3.01 -10.48
CA ILE A 347 -14.08 1.93 -10.72
C ILE A 347 -14.25 1.71 -12.23
N THR A 348 -14.18 2.78 -13.02
CA THR A 348 -14.34 2.70 -14.48
C THR A 348 -13.01 2.58 -15.20
N ARG A 349 -13.04 1.93 -16.38
CA ARG A 349 -11.87 1.75 -17.26
C ARG A 349 -11.34 3.09 -17.78
N ASP A 350 -12.18 4.10 -17.98
CA ASP A 350 -11.79 5.36 -18.60
C ASP A 350 -11.35 6.45 -17.61
N TRP A 351 -11.28 6.11 -16.32
CA TRP A 351 -10.97 7.00 -15.19
C TRP A 351 -12.08 8.01 -14.87
N SER A 352 -13.34 7.73 -15.20
CA SER A 352 -14.47 8.67 -15.01
C SER A 352 -15.14 8.60 -13.63
N LEU A 353 -14.99 7.50 -12.87
CA LEU A 353 -15.60 7.32 -11.55
C LEU A 353 -14.56 6.77 -10.55
N PRO A 354 -14.20 7.51 -9.49
CA PRO A 354 -13.25 7.08 -8.49
C PRO A 354 -13.95 6.33 -7.34
N ALA A 355 -13.17 5.51 -6.64
CA ALA A 355 -13.46 5.18 -5.25
C ALA A 355 -13.01 6.37 -4.39
N PHE A 356 -13.96 7.10 -3.78
CA PHE A 356 -13.74 8.46 -3.27
C PHE A 356 -12.83 8.58 -2.05
N GLU A 357 -12.35 7.47 -1.47
CA GLU A 357 -11.37 7.50 -0.39
C GLU A 357 -10.10 8.22 -0.86
N LYS A 358 -9.56 9.11 -0.02
CA LYS A 358 -8.22 9.68 -0.25
C LYS A 358 -7.27 9.17 0.81
N MET A 359 -6.37 8.29 0.41
CA MET A 359 -5.36 7.74 1.32
C MET A 359 -4.07 8.55 1.25
N LEU A 360 -3.39 8.70 2.39
CA LEU A 360 -2.04 9.27 2.46
C LEU A 360 -1.09 8.49 1.54
N ILE A 361 -1.10 7.15 1.62
CA ILE A 361 -0.20 6.27 0.87
C ILE A 361 -0.33 6.46 -0.65
N ASP A 362 -1.54 6.54 -1.18
CA ASP A 362 -1.75 6.70 -2.62
C ASP A 362 -1.23 8.06 -3.10
N ASN A 363 -1.47 9.11 -2.32
CA ASN A 363 -1.01 10.46 -2.65
C ASN A 363 0.52 10.59 -2.60
N VAL A 364 1.19 10.02 -1.60
CA VAL A 364 2.66 10.12 -1.50
C VAL A 364 3.37 9.23 -2.51
N LEU A 365 2.81 8.08 -2.87
CA LEU A 365 3.33 7.24 -3.93
C LEU A 365 3.13 7.90 -5.31
N LEU A 366 1.97 8.52 -5.56
CA LEU A 366 1.76 9.34 -6.76
C LEU A 366 2.69 10.56 -6.80
N LEU A 367 2.95 11.22 -5.67
CA LEU A 367 3.92 12.31 -5.61
C LEU A 367 5.30 11.87 -6.12
N GLY A 368 5.76 10.69 -5.70
CA GLY A 368 7.02 10.11 -6.20
C GLY A 368 7.00 9.88 -7.72
N LEU A 369 5.90 9.36 -8.26
CA LEU A 369 5.76 9.11 -9.70
C LEU A 369 5.67 10.40 -10.53
N PHE A 370 4.88 11.38 -10.08
CA PHE A 370 4.78 12.66 -10.76
C PHE A 370 6.08 13.47 -10.66
N LEU A 371 6.82 13.34 -9.56
CA LEU A 371 8.17 13.89 -9.45
C LEU A 371 9.08 13.29 -10.53
N ASP A 372 9.12 11.96 -10.65
CA ASP A 372 9.93 11.30 -11.69
C ASP A 372 9.49 11.72 -13.11
N ALA A 373 8.18 11.78 -13.37
CA ALA A 373 7.64 12.22 -14.66
C ALA A 373 7.97 13.69 -14.97
N TRP A 374 7.87 14.59 -13.99
CA TRP A 374 8.23 15.99 -14.13
C TRP A 374 9.72 16.18 -14.42
N LEU A 375 10.58 15.43 -13.71
CA LEU A 375 12.03 15.44 -13.96
C LEU A 375 12.38 14.89 -15.35
N LEU A 376 11.70 13.83 -15.81
CA LEU A 376 11.83 13.32 -17.18
C LEU A 376 11.40 14.37 -18.24
N SER A 377 10.43 15.20 -17.92
CA SER A 377 9.95 16.33 -18.74
C SER A 377 10.77 17.62 -18.57
N GLY A 378 11.93 17.55 -17.92
CA GLY A 378 12.92 18.63 -17.82
C GLY A 378 13.04 19.28 -16.45
N GLY A 379 12.14 19.00 -15.51
CA GLY A 379 12.28 19.45 -14.12
C GLY A 379 12.30 20.98 -13.94
N THR A 380 11.62 21.72 -14.82
CA THR A 380 11.47 23.18 -14.71
C THR A 380 10.05 23.54 -14.26
N LYS A 381 9.84 24.77 -13.76
CA LYS A 381 8.51 25.21 -13.32
C LYS A 381 7.42 25.12 -14.41
N ASP A 382 7.81 25.18 -15.68
CA ASP A 382 6.90 25.16 -16.83
C ASP A 382 6.86 23.78 -17.52
N SER A 383 7.62 22.80 -17.00
CA SER A 383 7.64 21.42 -17.49
C SER A 383 6.33 20.70 -17.15
N GLU A 384 5.97 19.70 -17.95
CA GLU A 384 4.80 18.86 -17.70
C GLU A 384 4.82 18.26 -16.28
N PHE A 385 3.66 18.21 -15.63
CA PHE A 385 3.44 17.74 -14.26
C PHE A 385 3.97 18.63 -13.12
N ALA A 386 4.63 19.76 -13.39
CA ALA A 386 5.13 20.66 -12.34
C ALA A 386 4.02 21.08 -11.34
N ASP A 387 2.87 21.52 -11.86
CA ASP A 387 1.73 21.91 -11.04
C ASP A 387 1.22 20.76 -10.18
N VAL A 388 1.10 19.56 -10.76
CA VAL A 388 0.61 18.35 -10.08
C VAL A 388 1.52 17.94 -8.93
N VAL A 389 2.85 17.97 -9.12
CA VAL A 389 3.82 17.70 -8.06
C VAL A 389 3.62 18.65 -6.88
N THR A 390 3.48 19.95 -7.17
CA THR A 390 3.28 20.93 -6.10
C THR A 390 1.90 20.81 -5.45
N GLU A 391 0.85 20.50 -6.21
CA GLU A 391 -0.51 20.37 -5.72
C GLU A 391 -0.65 19.18 -4.77
N ILE A 392 -0.08 18.01 -5.10
CA ILE A 392 -0.07 16.85 -4.20
C ILE A 392 0.71 17.16 -2.93
N ALA A 393 1.90 17.77 -3.05
CA ALA A 393 2.71 18.10 -1.89
C ALA A 393 2.02 19.14 -0.98
N ASP A 394 1.36 20.14 -1.55
CA ASP A 394 0.56 21.12 -0.80
C ASP A 394 -0.66 20.46 -0.13
N TYR A 395 -1.33 19.51 -0.80
CA TYR A 395 -2.45 18.75 -0.24
C TYR A 395 -2.01 17.88 0.95
N VAL A 396 -0.96 17.07 0.78
CA VAL A 396 -0.43 16.19 1.84
C VAL A 396 0.06 16.99 3.04
N THR A 397 0.64 18.17 2.80
CA THR A 397 1.15 19.06 3.87
C THR A 397 0.13 20.09 4.36
N SER A 398 -1.15 19.93 3.99
CA SER A 398 -2.22 20.77 4.46
C SER A 398 -2.61 20.45 5.92
N GLU A 399 -3.27 21.39 6.59
CA GLU A 399 -3.77 21.22 7.95
C GLU A 399 -4.84 20.11 8.08
N LYS A 400 -5.33 19.57 6.96
CA LYS A 400 -6.30 18.46 6.95
C LYS A 400 -5.65 17.12 7.27
N LEU A 401 -4.48 16.87 6.68
CA LEU A 401 -3.74 15.60 6.84
C LEU A 401 -2.58 15.72 7.82
N LEU A 402 -2.15 16.94 8.18
CA LEU A 402 -1.06 17.15 9.12
C LEU A 402 -1.60 17.28 10.55
N SER A 403 -1.11 16.41 11.45
CA SER A 403 -1.36 16.53 12.88
C SER A 403 -0.69 17.80 13.44
N PRO A 404 -1.38 18.58 14.29
CA PRO A 404 -0.78 19.75 14.96
C PRO A 404 0.46 19.42 15.79
N ASN A 405 0.61 18.16 16.23
CA ASN A 405 1.73 17.69 17.03
C ASN A 405 2.88 17.10 16.20
N GLY A 406 2.73 17.03 14.86
CA GLY A 406 3.61 16.32 13.95
C GLY A 406 3.04 14.97 13.50
N GLY A 407 3.46 14.51 12.32
CA GLY A 407 2.94 13.32 11.65
C GLY A 407 1.73 13.57 10.77
N PHE A 408 1.49 12.65 9.84
CA PHE A 408 0.42 12.66 8.87
C PHE A 408 -0.65 11.62 9.24
N PHE A 409 -1.91 12.05 9.13
CA PHE A 409 -3.11 11.22 9.25
C PHE A 409 -3.28 10.28 8.06
N THR A 410 -3.96 9.14 8.23
CA THR A 410 -3.95 8.08 7.22
C THR A 410 -4.85 8.35 6.02
N SER A 411 -6.01 8.98 6.21
CA SER A 411 -6.99 9.11 5.13
C SER A 411 -8.10 10.13 5.35
N GLU A 412 -8.75 10.55 4.26
CA GLU A 412 -10.09 11.14 4.23
C GLU A 412 -11.09 10.07 3.73
N ALA A 413 -12.25 9.97 4.37
CA ALA A 413 -13.29 9.03 4.01
C ALA A 413 -13.90 9.27 2.61
N ALA A 414 -14.44 8.21 2.00
CA ALA A 414 -15.25 8.35 0.79
C ALA A 414 -16.56 9.09 1.07
N ASP A 415 -17.18 8.80 2.22
CA ASP A 415 -18.51 9.28 2.56
C ASP A 415 -18.47 10.63 3.28
N SER A 416 -19.49 11.44 3.03
CA SER A 416 -19.72 12.70 3.76
C SER A 416 -21.21 13.04 3.81
N TYR A 417 -21.59 13.93 4.72
CA TYR A 417 -22.94 14.46 4.74
C TYR A 417 -23.11 15.51 3.65
N THR A 418 -24.18 15.40 2.87
CA THR A 418 -24.49 16.37 1.81
C THR A 418 -24.75 17.76 2.39
N ARG A 419 -25.45 17.84 3.53
CA ARG A 419 -25.73 19.09 4.24
C ARG A 419 -25.60 18.93 5.75
N LYS A 420 -25.38 20.06 6.43
CA LYS A 420 -25.35 20.11 7.89
C LYS A 420 -26.70 19.67 8.47
N GLY A 421 -26.68 18.60 9.28
CA GLY A 421 -27.86 18.06 9.94
C GLY A 421 -28.48 16.83 9.26
N ASP A 422 -27.94 16.41 8.12
CA ASP A 422 -28.29 15.12 7.53
C ASP A 422 -27.89 13.97 8.48
N LYS A 423 -28.61 12.84 8.37
CA LYS A 423 -28.42 11.66 9.23
C LYS A 423 -27.73 10.49 8.52
N VAL A 424 -27.60 10.60 7.21
CA VAL A 424 -27.03 9.57 6.33
C VAL A 424 -25.95 10.25 5.51
N MET A 425 -24.77 9.66 5.47
CA MET A 425 -23.69 10.09 4.60
C MET A 425 -23.84 9.38 3.25
N GLN A 426 -23.36 10.01 2.19
CA GLN A 426 -23.42 9.44 0.83
C GLN A 426 -22.01 9.38 0.25
N ASN A 427 -21.80 8.39 -0.62
CA ASN A 427 -20.53 8.20 -1.31
C ASN A 427 -20.15 9.44 -2.14
N GLY A 428 -18.97 10.00 -1.86
CA GLY A 428 -18.43 11.12 -2.62
C GLY A 428 -19.16 12.45 -2.47
N ALA A 429 -20.15 12.60 -1.59
CA ALA A 429 -21.04 13.79 -1.52
C ALA A 429 -20.30 15.14 -1.50
N TYR A 430 -19.15 15.21 -0.83
CA TYR A 430 -18.29 16.39 -0.79
C TYR A 430 -17.75 16.80 -2.19
N TYR A 431 -17.57 15.86 -3.11
CA TYR A 431 -16.91 16.04 -4.41
C TYR A 431 -17.87 16.21 -5.60
N LEU A 432 -19.12 15.78 -5.46
CA LEU A 432 -20.10 15.69 -6.55
C LEU A 432 -20.80 17.02 -6.85
N TRP A 433 -21.25 17.23 -8.08
CA TRP A 433 -21.99 18.43 -8.46
C TRP A 433 -23.22 18.12 -9.30
N THR A 434 -24.37 18.68 -8.94
CA THR A 434 -25.47 18.79 -9.90
C THR A 434 -25.17 19.90 -10.90
N ARG A 435 -25.65 19.79 -12.14
CA ARG A 435 -25.45 20.84 -13.15
C ARG A 435 -25.95 22.20 -12.66
N LYS A 436 -27.14 22.22 -12.06
CA LYS A 436 -27.76 23.42 -11.50
C LYS A 436 -26.92 24.09 -10.40
N GLU A 437 -26.35 23.30 -9.48
CA GLU A 437 -25.48 23.82 -8.43
C GLU A 437 -24.17 24.37 -9.03
N PHE A 438 -23.58 23.64 -9.97
CA PHE A 438 -22.37 24.05 -10.67
C PHE A 438 -22.57 25.42 -11.34
N ASP A 439 -23.63 25.58 -12.14
CA ASP A 439 -23.96 26.84 -12.80
C ASP A 439 -24.21 27.98 -11.80
N ALA A 440 -24.92 27.70 -10.71
CA ALA A 440 -25.20 28.69 -9.67
C ALA A 440 -23.93 29.17 -8.94
N VAL A 441 -22.96 28.28 -8.72
CA VAL A 441 -21.70 28.60 -8.02
C VAL A 441 -20.71 29.31 -8.95
N VAL A 442 -20.60 28.88 -10.21
CA VAL A 442 -19.75 29.56 -11.19
C VAL A 442 -20.33 30.94 -11.55
N GLY A 443 -21.66 31.02 -11.69
CA GLY A 443 -22.43 32.25 -11.80
C GLY A 443 -22.39 32.94 -13.17
N ASP A 444 -21.22 33.04 -13.81
CA ASP A 444 -21.10 33.53 -15.19
C ASP A 444 -21.43 32.40 -16.18
N GLU A 445 -22.36 32.65 -17.09
CA GLU A 445 -22.87 31.64 -18.03
C GLU A 445 -21.77 31.12 -18.97
N GLN A 446 -20.90 32.01 -19.45
CA GLN A 446 -19.83 31.63 -20.36
C GLN A 446 -18.74 30.84 -19.63
N ASP A 447 -18.33 31.28 -18.44
CA ASP A 447 -17.38 30.56 -17.60
C ASP A 447 -17.93 29.18 -17.21
N SER A 448 -19.22 29.08 -16.90
CA SER A 448 -19.87 27.82 -16.54
C SER A 448 -19.88 26.84 -17.70
N GLU A 449 -20.29 27.28 -18.90
CA GLU A 449 -20.28 26.43 -20.10
C GLU A 449 -18.87 25.94 -20.46
N ILE A 450 -17.86 26.82 -20.35
CA ILE A 450 -16.46 26.45 -20.60
C ILE A 450 -15.98 25.42 -19.58
N ALA A 451 -16.23 25.67 -18.29
CA ALA A 451 -15.82 24.78 -17.22
C ALA A 451 -16.56 23.43 -17.26
N ALA A 452 -17.85 23.43 -17.58
CA ALA A 452 -18.66 22.23 -17.78
C ALA A 452 -18.14 21.39 -18.96
N ALA A 453 -17.82 22.04 -20.09
CA ALA A 453 -17.24 21.36 -21.25
C ALA A 453 -15.83 20.82 -20.98
N TYR A 454 -15.07 21.45 -20.08
CA TYR A 454 -13.75 21.00 -19.63
C TYR A 454 -13.86 19.76 -18.74
N TRP A 455 -14.67 19.82 -17.66
CA TRP A 455 -14.80 18.79 -16.63
C TRP A 455 -15.93 17.76 -16.83
N ASN A 456 -16.54 17.74 -18.02
CA ASN A 456 -17.63 16.81 -18.36
C ASN A 456 -18.88 16.94 -17.47
N VAL A 457 -19.30 18.17 -17.16
CA VAL A 457 -20.52 18.42 -16.36
C VAL A 457 -21.75 18.40 -17.25
N GLN A 458 -22.58 17.38 -17.09
CA GLN A 458 -23.78 17.09 -17.87
C GLN A 458 -25.06 17.43 -17.10
N GLU A 459 -26.13 17.74 -17.82
CA GLU A 459 -27.45 18.13 -17.28
C GLU A 459 -28.03 17.08 -16.31
N HIS A 460 -27.84 15.79 -16.62
CA HIS A 460 -28.41 14.67 -15.88
C HIS A 460 -27.37 13.82 -15.15
N GLY A 461 -26.20 14.41 -14.86
CA GLY A 461 -25.07 13.68 -14.30
C GLY A 461 -24.26 12.93 -15.36
N ASN A 462 -23.07 12.45 -14.95
CA ASN A 462 -22.10 11.83 -15.87
C ASN A 462 -21.63 10.44 -15.42
N VAL A 463 -22.31 9.85 -14.43
CA VAL A 463 -22.08 8.47 -13.98
C VAL A 463 -23.08 7.55 -14.68
N ASP A 464 -22.59 6.47 -15.28
CA ASP A 464 -23.46 5.47 -15.90
C ASP A 464 -24.18 4.66 -14.81
N ARG A 465 -25.44 4.29 -15.07
CA ARG A 465 -26.26 3.51 -14.13
C ARG A 465 -25.67 2.14 -13.83
N GLU A 466 -24.90 1.56 -14.75
CA GLU A 466 -24.19 0.31 -14.52
C GLU A 466 -23.22 0.40 -13.32
N TYR A 467 -22.70 1.60 -13.04
CA TYR A 467 -21.77 1.86 -11.93
C TYR A 467 -22.43 2.54 -10.72
N ASP A 468 -23.76 2.66 -10.71
CA ASP A 468 -24.54 3.27 -9.63
C ASP A 468 -25.69 2.37 -9.17
N PRO A 469 -25.41 1.15 -8.67
CA PRO A 469 -26.45 0.19 -8.29
C PRO A 469 -27.31 0.64 -7.10
N HIS A 470 -26.91 1.69 -6.38
CA HIS A 470 -27.59 2.23 -5.21
C HIS A 470 -28.23 3.61 -5.45
N ASP A 471 -28.28 4.07 -6.70
CA ASP A 471 -28.79 5.40 -7.09
C ASP A 471 -28.14 6.58 -6.31
N GLU A 472 -26.89 6.44 -5.88
CA GLU A 472 -26.14 7.46 -5.13
C GLU A 472 -25.71 8.63 -6.01
N PHE A 473 -25.55 8.41 -7.32
CA PHE A 473 -25.02 9.36 -8.28
C PHE A 473 -26.09 9.95 -9.22
N LEU A 474 -27.38 9.77 -8.92
CA LEU A 474 -28.47 10.31 -9.73
C LEU A 474 -28.38 11.84 -9.88
N ASN A 475 -28.24 12.32 -11.12
CA ASN A 475 -28.01 13.73 -11.49
C ASN A 475 -26.69 14.34 -10.97
N GLN A 476 -25.75 13.51 -10.49
CA GLN A 476 -24.47 13.94 -9.99
C GLN A 476 -23.40 13.88 -11.07
N ASN A 477 -22.50 14.87 -11.05
CA ASN A 477 -21.34 14.92 -11.91
C ASN A 477 -20.06 14.73 -11.10
N VAL A 478 -19.22 13.83 -11.57
CA VAL A 478 -17.85 13.64 -11.13
C VAL A 478 -16.93 14.37 -12.10
N LEU A 479 -16.18 15.35 -11.60
CA LEU A 479 -15.36 16.20 -12.46
C LEU A 479 -14.16 15.42 -13.01
N HIS A 480 -14.00 15.43 -14.34
CA HIS A 480 -12.80 14.90 -15.00
C HIS A 480 -12.61 15.56 -16.37
N VAL A 481 -11.36 15.71 -16.80
CA VAL A 481 -11.01 16.47 -18.00
C VAL A 481 -11.27 15.65 -19.26
N VAL A 482 -12.22 16.10 -20.08
CA VAL A 482 -12.54 15.49 -21.39
C VAL A 482 -12.13 16.35 -22.58
N LYS A 483 -11.88 17.65 -22.35
CA LYS A 483 -11.37 18.59 -23.36
C LYS A 483 -10.29 19.47 -22.73
N ASN A 484 -9.10 19.53 -23.33
CA ASN A 484 -8.05 20.44 -22.87
C ASN A 484 -8.30 21.88 -23.35
N SER A 485 -7.53 22.82 -22.78
CA SER A 485 -7.59 24.26 -23.11
C SER A 485 -7.43 24.54 -24.60
N THR A 486 -6.50 23.86 -25.26
CA THR A 486 -6.24 24.01 -26.70
C THR A 486 -7.46 23.61 -27.54
N ARG A 487 -8.11 22.49 -27.22
CA ARG A 487 -9.32 22.02 -27.92
C ARG A 487 -10.49 22.99 -27.73
N LEU A 488 -10.69 23.50 -26.51
CA LEU A 488 -11.73 24.47 -26.21
C LEU A 488 -11.47 25.81 -26.89
N SER A 489 -10.22 26.28 -26.90
CA SER A 489 -9.80 27.49 -27.62
C SER A 489 -10.17 27.40 -29.10
N ASN A 490 -9.83 26.30 -29.76
CA ASN A 490 -10.18 26.05 -31.16
C ASN A 490 -11.69 25.97 -31.39
N GLN A 491 -12.44 25.35 -30.47
CA GLN A 491 -13.90 25.21 -30.58
C GLN A 491 -14.64 26.55 -30.41
N LEU A 492 -14.14 27.41 -29.52
CA LEU A 492 -14.80 28.66 -29.10
C LEU A 492 -14.28 29.90 -29.84
N GLY A 493 -13.12 29.80 -30.51
CA GLY A 493 -12.49 30.92 -31.19
C GLY A 493 -11.92 31.99 -30.26
N ILE A 494 -11.57 31.63 -29.01
CA ILE A 494 -10.95 32.51 -28.01
C ILE A 494 -9.52 32.06 -27.69
N PRO A 495 -8.60 32.95 -27.26
CA PRO A 495 -7.23 32.58 -26.91
C PRO A 495 -7.15 31.48 -25.84
N GLU A 496 -6.18 30.57 -25.95
CA GLU A 496 -6.01 29.47 -24.98
C GLU A 496 -5.81 29.97 -23.54
N ASP A 497 -5.08 31.07 -23.37
CA ASP A 497 -4.86 31.68 -22.05
C ASP A 497 -6.15 32.23 -21.45
N GLU A 498 -7.09 32.71 -22.29
CA GLU A 498 -8.41 33.12 -21.83
C GLU A 498 -9.21 31.91 -21.32
N VAL A 499 -9.19 30.79 -22.04
CA VAL A 499 -9.81 29.53 -21.60
C VAL A 499 -9.25 29.09 -20.25
N LYS A 500 -7.91 29.06 -20.11
CA LYS A 500 -7.23 28.69 -18.86
C LYS A 500 -7.64 29.59 -17.71
N GLN A 501 -7.71 30.90 -17.94
CA GLN A 501 -8.09 31.87 -16.92
C GLN A 501 -9.54 31.67 -16.46
N ARG A 502 -10.47 31.41 -17.38
CA ARG A 502 -11.88 31.16 -17.06
C ARG A 502 -12.08 29.86 -16.27
N ILE A 503 -11.41 28.78 -16.67
CA ILE A 503 -11.42 27.52 -15.91
C ILE A 503 -10.85 27.73 -14.50
N LYS A 504 -9.76 28.51 -14.38
CA LYS A 504 -9.17 28.85 -13.08
C LYS A 504 -10.15 29.62 -12.18
N VAL A 505 -10.85 30.63 -12.71
CA VAL A 505 -11.87 31.38 -11.97
C VAL A 505 -13.01 30.45 -11.51
N ALA A 506 -13.47 29.54 -12.38
CA ALA A 506 -14.47 28.54 -12.00
C ALA A 506 -13.96 27.61 -10.88
N LYS A 507 -12.72 27.08 -10.97
CA LYS A 507 -12.08 26.27 -9.92
C LYS A 507 -12.07 27.01 -8.57
N GLU A 508 -11.69 28.28 -8.57
CA GLU A 508 -11.61 29.10 -7.36
C GLU A 508 -13.00 29.32 -6.72
N LYS A 509 -14.04 29.60 -7.52
CA LYS A 509 -15.43 29.75 -7.04
C LYS A 509 -15.98 28.44 -6.46
N LEU A 510 -15.81 27.33 -7.19
CA LEU A 510 -16.23 25.99 -6.75
C LEU A 510 -15.52 25.60 -5.45
N ARG A 511 -14.21 25.85 -5.35
CA ARG A 511 -13.45 25.59 -4.12
C ARG A 511 -13.95 26.42 -2.95
N ALA A 512 -14.15 27.73 -3.15
CA ALA A 512 -14.62 28.63 -2.10
C ALA A 512 -16.00 28.23 -1.57
N TYR A 513 -16.91 27.84 -2.46
CA TYR A 513 -18.23 27.32 -2.07
C TYR A 513 -18.10 25.98 -1.33
N ARG A 514 -17.34 25.02 -1.89
CA ARG A 514 -17.19 23.67 -1.32
C ARG A 514 -16.64 23.71 0.10
N GLU A 515 -15.56 24.47 0.33
CA GLU A 515 -14.92 24.58 1.64
C GLU A 515 -15.80 25.30 2.68
N LYS A 516 -16.77 26.12 2.23
CA LYS A 516 -17.66 26.90 3.10
C LYS A 516 -18.97 26.18 3.42
N GLU A 517 -19.59 25.55 2.44
CA GLU A 517 -20.98 25.08 2.52
C GLU A 517 -21.09 23.55 2.71
N ARG A 518 -20.09 22.76 2.28
CA ARG A 518 -20.15 21.29 2.37
C ARG A 518 -19.48 20.76 3.64
N ILE A 519 -19.94 19.59 4.09
CA ILE A 519 -19.33 18.88 5.19
C ILE A 519 -18.14 18.07 4.65
N HIS A 520 -16.96 18.31 5.19
CA HIS A 520 -15.78 17.54 4.83
C HIS A 520 -15.97 16.06 5.19
N PRO A 521 -15.41 15.14 4.38
CA PRO A 521 -15.30 13.74 4.78
C PRO A 521 -14.53 13.61 6.10
N GLU A 522 -14.84 12.54 6.83
CA GLU A 522 -14.14 12.27 8.09
C GLU A 522 -12.67 11.94 7.83
N VAL A 523 -11.78 12.51 8.63
CA VAL A 523 -10.33 12.24 8.57
C VAL A 523 -10.01 11.14 9.58
N ASP A 524 -9.37 10.06 9.14
CA ASP A 524 -8.83 9.07 10.04
C ASP A 524 -7.52 9.58 10.66
N THR A 525 -7.61 10.04 11.90
CA THR A 525 -6.51 10.73 12.59
C THR A 525 -5.43 9.79 13.12
N LYS A 526 -5.42 8.51 12.76
CA LYS A 526 -4.32 7.63 13.09
C LYS A 526 -3.04 8.10 12.40
N ILE A 527 -1.91 7.99 13.09
CA ILE A 527 -0.58 8.15 12.51
C ILE A 527 0.07 6.77 12.52
N VAL A 528 0.42 6.28 11.33
CA VAL A 528 1.03 4.96 11.13
C VAL A 528 2.48 5.14 10.67
N THR A 529 3.42 4.47 11.34
CA THR A 529 4.87 4.60 11.10
C THR A 529 5.24 4.33 9.64
N SER A 530 4.79 3.21 9.07
CA SER A 530 4.99 2.87 7.65
C SER A 530 4.56 3.99 6.69
N TYR A 531 3.34 4.51 6.87
CA TYR A 531 2.76 5.51 5.96
C TYR A 531 3.50 6.84 6.05
N ASN A 532 3.92 7.21 7.27
CA ASN A 532 4.70 8.41 7.50
C ASN A 532 6.14 8.27 6.98
N GLY A 533 6.73 7.07 7.01
CA GLY A 533 8.00 6.77 6.36
C GLY A 533 7.97 7.04 4.85
N MET A 534 6.93 6.56 4.16
CA MET A 534 6.72 6.86 2.74
C MET A 534 6.50 8.37 2.48
N ALA A 535 5.75 9.04 3.36
CA ALA A 535 5.52 10.49 3.24
C ALA A 535 6.82 11.27 3.39
N ILE A 536 7.67 10.92 4.36
CA ILE A 536 9.01 11.51 4.54
C ILE A 536 9.83 11.30 3.25
N ALA A 537 9.88 10.07 2.73
CA ALA A 537 10.66 9.76 1.53
C ALA A 537 10.24 10.62 0.31
N ALA A 538 8.94 10.63 -0.01
CA ALA A 538 8.42 11.32 -1.18
C ALA A 538 8.54 12.85 -1.07
N LEU A 539 8.26 13.42 0.11
CA LEU A 539 8.32 14.87 0.34
C LEU A 539 9.76 15.38 0.48
N ALA A 540 10.67 14.63 1.12
CA ALA A 540 12.09 15.00 1.20
C ALA A 540 12.71 15.06 -0.20
N ARG A 541 12.43 14.05 -1.03
CA ARG A 541 12.90 14.02 -2.42
C ARG A 541 12.31 15.15 -3.26
N THR A 542 11.00 15.39 -3.13
CA THR A 542 10.32 16.50 -3.80
C THR A 542 10.91 17.85 -3.37
N ALA A 543 11.13 18.05 -2.08
CA ALA A 543 11.72 19.28 -1.54
C ALA A 543 13.09 19.55 -2.16
N SER A 544 13.97 18.56 -2.20
CA SER A 544 15.30 18.66 -2.79
C SER A 544 15.29 19.10 -4.26
N ALA A 545 14.34 18.59 -5.06
CA ALA A 545 14.19 18.98 -6.46
C ALA A 545 13.65 20.42 -6.62
N LEU A 546 12.72 20.84 -5.75
CA LEU A 546 12.12 22.18 -5.78
C LEU A 546 13.08 23.30 -5.35
N LEU A 547 14.05 23.00 -4.47
CA LEU A 547 15.11 23.94 -4.06
C LEU A 547 15.90 24.54 -5.25
N HIS A 548 15.86 23.89 -6.41
CA HIS A 548 16.63 24.25 -7.60
C HIS A 548 15.75 24.67 -8.79
N THR A 549 14.49 25.07 -8.55
CA THR A 549 13.50 25.27 -9.63
C THR A 549 13.01 26.71 -9.79
N GLY A 550 13.08 27.51 -8.73
CA GLY A 550 12.62 28.91 -8.72
C GLY A 550 12.46 29.40 -7.28
N THR A 551 12.31 30.71 -7.07
CA THR A 551 12.28 31.28 -5.71
C THR A 551 11.07 30.79 -4.90
N ALA A 552 9.89 30.77 -5.52
CA ALA A 552 8.64 30.35 -4.87
C ALA A 552 8.64 28.83 -4.60
N GLU A 553 9.10 28.05 -5.57
CA GLU A 553 9.24 26.60 -5.49
C GLU A 553 10.26 26.22 -4.41
N SER A 554 11.37 26.96 -4.31
CA SER A 554 12.37 26.75 -3.26
C SER A 554 11.81 27.01 -1.87
N GLU A 555 10.92 28.00 -1.72
CA GLU A 555 10.26 28.28 -0.45
C GLU A 555 9.30 27.16 -0.06
N ARG A 556 8.51 26.64 -1.02
CA ARG A 556 7.71 25.43 -0.82
C ARG A 556 8.57 24.23 -0.43
N GLY A 557 9.67 23.99 -1.14
CA GLY A 557 10.61 22.92 -0.82
C GLY A 557 11.14 23.01 0.62
N ARG A 558 11.56 24.20 1.07
CA ARG A 558 11.97 24.42 2.47
C ARG A 558 10.85 24.16 3.47
N LYS A 559 9.61 24.56 3.16
CA LYS A 559 8.44 24.27 4.00
C LYS A 559 8.22 22.77 4.13
N TYR A 560 8.24 22.04 3.02
CA TYR A 560 8.05 20.57 3.04
C TYR A 560 9.15 19.88 3.84
N LEU A 561 10.41 20.28 3.65
CA LEU A 561 11.54 19.70 4.37
C LEU A 561 11.38 19.86 5.90
N LYS A 562 11.01 21.06 6.36
CA LYS A 562 10.75 21.33 7.77
C LYS A 562 9.62 20.46 8.33
N ILE A 563 8.57 20.21 7.54
CA ILE A 563 7.45 19.36 7.94
C ILE A 563 7.93 17.92 8.11
N VAL A 564 8.67 17.35 7.14
CA VAL A 564 9.13 15.96 7.25
C VAL A 564 10.19 15.75 8.34
N GLU A 565 11.05 16.75 8.60
CA GLU A 565 11.94 16.73 9.77
C GLU A 565 11.14 16.67 11.08
N SER A 566 10.08 17.48 11.19
CA SER A 566 9.19 17.49 12.35
C SER A 566 8.44 16.17 12.50
N THR A 567 8.04 15.54 11.39
CA THR A 567 7.40 14.22 11.37
C THR A 567 8.37 13.11 11.80
N ALA A 568 9.62 13.11 11.33
CA ALA A 568 10.63 12.14 11.78
C ALA A 568 10.90 12.27 13.29
N LEU A 569 11.01 13.51 13.80
CA LEU A 569 11.14 13.78 15.24
C LEU A 569 9.90 13.32 16.04
N PHE A 570 8.70 13.48 15.48
CA PHE A 570 7.48 13.00 16.11
C PHE A 570 7.50 11.47 16.27
N ILE A 571 7.86 10.72 15.22
CA ILE A 571 7.97 9.26 15.28
C ILE A 571 9.03 8.85 16.31
N GLN A 572 10.19 9.50 16.28
CA GLN A 572 11.27 9.21 17.23
C GLN A 572 10.86 9.47 18.69
N LYS A 573 9.99 10.45 18.93
CA LYS A 573 9.52 10.82 20.27
C LYS A 573 8.37 9.95 20.77
N GLU A 574 7.38 9.68 19.91
CA GLU A 574 6.10 9.11 20.31
C GLU A 574 5.97 7.62 19.98
N LEU A 575 6.76 7.12 19.02
CA LEU A 575 6.65 5.75 18.50
C LEU A 575 7.95 4.94 18.60
N TRP A 576 9.08 5.55 18.98
CA TRP A 576 10.32 4.84 19.28
C TRP A 576 10.56 4.77 20.78
N ASP A 577 10.82 3.56 21.29
CA ASP A 577 11.22 3.31 22.67
C ASP A 577 12.71 2.96 22.70
N ASP A 578 13.55 3.95 23.01
CA ASP A 578 15.00 3.82 22.95
C ASP A 578 15.57 2.83 23.98
N ASP A 579 14.93 2.74 25.15
CA ASP A 579 15.34 1.82 26.22
C ASP A 579 15.10 0.37 25.83
N LYS A 580 13.95 0.08 25.21
CA LYS A 580 13.59 -1.27 24.76
C LYS A 580 14.11 -1.60 23.36
N LYS A 581 14.51 -0.59 22.60
CA LYS A 581 14.82 -0.68 21.17
C LYS A 581 13.65 -1.25 20.37
N VAL A 582 12.45 -0.75 20.65
CA VAL A 582 11.18 -1.17 20.01
C VAL A 582 10.55 0.02 19.29
N LEU A 583 10.25 -0.17 18.01
CA LEU A 583 9.41 0.73 17.23
C LEU A 583 7.96 0.29 17.36
N TYR A 584 7.06 1.25 17.54
CA TYR A 584 5.61 1.05 17.58
C TYR A 584 4.98 1.53 16.28
N ARG A 585 3.86 0.91 15.93
CA ARG A 585 3.21 1.15 14.64
C ARG A 585 2.30 2.37 14.65
N VAL A 586 1.45 2.50 15.67
CA VAL A 586 0.27 3.38 15.63
C VAL A 586 0.27 4.39 16.78
N TYR A 587 -0.01 5.65 16.42
CA TYR A 587 -0.38 6.69 17.36
C TYR A 587 -1.82 7.14 17.07
N SER A 588 -2.70 7.05 18.07
CA SER A 588 -4.10 7.48 17.99
C SER A 588 -4.56 8.00 19.35
N GLY A 589 -4.46 9.32 19.54
CA GLY A 589 -4.61 9.94 20.88
C GLY A 589 -3.54 9.51 21.89
N GLY A 590 -2.44 8.93 21.40
CA GLY A 590 -1.38 8.29 22.18
C GLY A 590 -0.85 7.02 21.49
N ARG A 591 0.36 6.59 21.86
CA ARG A 591 0.96 5.33 21.39
C ARG A 591 0.05 4.13 21.72
N THR A 592 -0.13 3.21 20.77
CA THR A 592 -0.78 1.91 20.99
C THR A 592 0.26 0.85 21.38
N ASP A 593 -0.18 -0.32 21.84
CA ASP A 593 0.72 -1.42 22.21
C ASP A 593 1.12 -2.31 21.01
N ILE A 594 0.79 -1.89 19.79
CA ILE A 594 1.11 -2.63 18.57
C ILE A 594 2.55 -2.30 18.16
N GLU A 595 3.44 -3.27 18.35
CA GLU A 595 4.81 -3.21 17.85
C GLU A 595 4.84 -3.16 16.32
N ALA A 596 5.86 -2.49 15.79
CA ALA A 596 6.08 -2.32 14.37
C ALA A 596 6.28 -3.65 13.63
N PHE A 597 5.69 -3.75 12.45
CA PHE A 597 5.92 -4.83 11.49
C PHE A 597 7.14 -4.53 10.62
N ALA A 598 7.59 -5.51 9.82
CA ALA A 598 8.74 -5.29 8.93
C ALA A 598 8.54 -4.10 7.97
N GLU A 599 7.30 -3.82 7.56
CA GLU A 599 6.95 -2.67 6.71
C GLU A 599 7.20 -1.31 7.38
N ASP A 600 6.96 -1.20 8.68
CA ASP A 600 7.18 0.04 9.44
C ASP A 600 8.67 0.39 9.46
N TYR A 601 9.53 -0.62 9.63
CA TYR A 601 10.97 -0.45 9.53
C TYR A 601 11.38 -0.12 8.09
N ALA A 602 10.94 -0.91 7.11
CA ALA A 602 11.37 -0.77 5.71
C ALA A 602 11.12 0.65 5.18
N TYR A 603 9.90 1.17 5.32
CA TYR A 603 9.55 2.48 4.75
C TYR A 603 10.07 3.64 5.60
N LEU A 604 10.20 3.49 6.93
CA LEU A 604 10.83 4.52 7.76
C LEU A 604 12.33 4.64 7.46
N ILE A 605 13.04 3.51 7.30
CA ILE A 605 14.45 3.50 6.91
C ILE A 605 14.63 4.22 5.56
N GLU A 606 13.79 3.92 4.56
CA GLU A 606 13.83 4.60 3.27
C GLU A 606 13.64 6.12 3.43
N GLY A 607 12.63 6.53 4.21
CA GLY A 607 12.37 7.93 4.53
C GLY A 607 13.55 8.62 5.22
N LEU A 608 14.21 7.96 6.17
CA LEU A 608 15.37 8.51 6.87
C LEU A 608 16.60 8.64 5.96
N ILE A 609 16.82 7.71 5.02
CA ILE A 609 17.89 7.84 4.03
C ILE A 609 17.60 9.02 3.09
N GLU A 610 16.37 9.17 2.59
CA GLU A 610 15.97 10.33 1.77
C GLU A 610 16.11 11.65 2.56
N LEU A 611 15.73 11.66 3.84
CA LEU A 611 15.84 12.84 4.69
C LEU A 611 17.31 13.21 4.95
N TYR A 612 18.19 12.23 5.17
CA TYR A 612 19.63 12.46 5.22
C TYR A 612 20.17 13.03 3.91
N GLU A 613 19.80 12.43 2.77
CA GLU A 613 20.24 12.90 1.45
C GLU A 613 19.76 14.34 1.16
N ALA A 614 18.59 14.73 1.68
CA ALA A 614 18.02 16.06 1.53
C ALA A 614 18.59 17.11 2.52
N THR A 615 19.10 16.70 3.68
CA THR A 615 19.46 17.64 4.79
C THR A 615 20.94 17.63 5.17
N ALA A 616 21.70 16.61 4.77
CA ALA A 616 23.05 16.32 5.25
C ALA A 616 23.16 16.07 6.77
N VAL A 617 22.05 15.83 7.47
CA VAL A 617 22.03 15.59 8.92
C VAL A 617 22.32 14.12 9.23
N GLU A 618 23.53 13.85 9.72
CA GLU A 618 24.04 12.48 9.96
C GLU A 618 23.17 11.63 10.90
N SER A 619 22.47 12.24 11.87
CA SER A 619 21.65 11.49 12.85
C SER A 619 20.49 10.74 12.20
N TRP A 620 20.01 11.18 11.03
CA TRP A 620 18.99 10.44 10.28
C TRP A 620 19.55 9.14 9.70
N LEU A 621 20.77 9.20 9.15
CA LEU A 621 21.44 8.01 8.62
C LEU A 621 21.88 7.05 9.74
N GLU A 622 22.30 7.59 10.89
CA GLU A 622 22.61 6.79 12.09
C GLU A 622 21.39 6.00 12.57
N TRP A 623 20.23 6.66 12.66
CA TRP A 623 19.00 5.98 13.05
C TRP A 623 18.52 4.99 11.99
N ALA A 624 18.70 5.28 10.70
CA ALA A 624 18.43 4.33 9.62
C ALA A 624 19.28 3.05 9.74
N ASP A 625 20.58 3.16 10.08
CA ASP A 625 21.48 2.01 10.31
C ASP A 625 21.05 1.17 11.52
N GLU A 626 20.63 1.82 12.62
CA GLU A 626 20.11 1.15 13.82
C GLU A 626 18.81 0.38 13.52
N LEU A 627 17.86 1.05 12.87
CA LEU A 627 16.58 0.44 12.48
C LEU A 627 16.79 -0.69 11.47
N GLN A 628 17.72 -0.56 10.50
CA GLN A 628 18.03 -1.63 9.55
C GLN A 628 18.63 -2.84 10.27
N THR A 629 19.52 -2.62 11.23
CA THR A 629 20.10 -3.70 12.05
C THR A 629 19.02 -4.43 12.85
N LEU A 630 18.07 -3.69 13.43
CA LEU A 630 16.93 -4.28 14.14
C LEU A 630 15.98 -5.02 13.19
N GLN A 631 15.68 -4.45 12.02
CA GLN A 631 14.85 -5.13 11.02
C GLN A 631 15.47 -6.48 10.62
N ILE A 632 16.78 -6.51 10.39
CA ILE A 632 17.51 -7.77 10.10
C ILE A 632 17.39 -8.74 11.27
N LYS A 633 17.60 -8.27 12.50
CA LYS A 633 17.54 -9.12 13.69
C LYS A 633 16.14 -9.73 13.92
N LEU A 634 15.09 -8.94 13.70
CA LEU A 634 13.71 -9.28 14.05
C LEU A 634 13.00 -10.10 12.96
N PHE A 635 13.29 -9.80 11.69
CA PHE A 635 12.46 -10.26 10.57
C PHE A 635 13.21 -11.06 9.51
N TYR A 636 14.55 -10.93 9.41
CA TYR A 636 15.31 -11.61 8.35
C TYR A 636 15.34 -13.13 8.57
N ASP A 637 15.08 -13.87 7.50
CA ASP A 637 15.15 -15.32 7.52
C ASP A 637 16.59 -15.79 7.28
N ASN A 638 17.34 -16.04 8.35
CA ASN A 638 18.73 -16.46 8.25
C ASN A 638 18.84 -17.94 7.80
N PRO A 639 19.80 -18.28 6.94
CA PRO A 639 20.02 -19.68 6.56
C PRO A 639 20.40 -20.53 7.77
N THR A 640 19.74 -21.68 7.94
CA THR A 640 20.10 -22.65 8.98
C THR A 640 21.43 -23.33 8.66
N LEU A 641 22.20 -23.63 9.72
CA LEU A 641 23.57 -24.20 9.68
C LEU A 641 23.67 -25.57 8.98
N THR A 642 22.56 -26.25 8.71
CA THR A 642 22.52 -27.52 7.99
C THR A 642 21.97 -27.28 6.58
N PRO A 643 22.79 -27.40 5.51
CA PRO A 643 22.32 -27.36 4.15
C PRO A 643 21.39 -28.54 3.90
N THR A 644 20.10 -28.28 4.02
CA THR A 644 19.07 -29.15 3.46
C THR A 644 18.63 -28.56 2.13
N LEU A 645 17.87 -29.29 1.32
CA LEU A 645 17.16 -28.69 0.18
C LEU A 645 16.29 -27.48 0.57
N ALA A 646 16.05 -27.23 1.87
CA ALA A 646 15.36 -26.05 2.38
C ALA A 646 16.21 -24.77 2.40
N ASN A 647 17.54 -24.83 2.25
CA ASN A 647 18.39 -23.63 2.20
C ASN A 647 18.17 -22.78 0.93
N ALA A 648 17.46 -23.31 -0.07
CA ALA A 648 16.96 -22.54 -1.20
C ALA A 648 15.79 -21.59 -0.83
N ARG A 649 15.37 -21.52 0.45
CA ARG A 649 14.20 -20.77 0.95
C ARG A 649 14.55 -19.66 1.95
N CYS A 650 15.83 -19.52 2.30
CA CYS A 650 16.32 -18.57 3.30
C CYS A 650 16.64 -17.22 2.63
N GLY A 651 16.73 -16.16 3.43
CA GLY A 651 16.87 -14.77 2.96
C GLY A 651 15.54 -14.02 2.98
N ALA A 652 15.59 -12.71 2.69
CA ALA A 652 14.43 -11.82 2.78
C ALA A 652 13.82 -11.72 4.19
N PHE A 653 12.75 -10.93 4.33
CA PHE A 653 12.16 -10.51 5.58
C PHE A 653 10.71 -10.99 5.70
N TYR A 654 10.40 -11.63 6.82
CA TYR A 654 9.02 -11.92 7.22
C TYR A 654 8.30 -10.63 7.64
N SER A 655 7.00 -10.54 7.40
CA SER A 655 6.17 -9.41 7.80
C SER A 655 6.11 -9.21 9.33
N THR A 656 6.18 -10.30 10.09
CA THR A 656 6.06 -10.30 11.56
C THR A 656 7.24 -10.98 12.25
N VAL A 657 7.42 -10.70 13.55
CA VAL A 657 8.39 -11.40 14.40
C VAL A 657 7.98 -12.86 14.62
N LEU A 658 8.94 -13.71 14.99
CA LEU A 658 8.64 -15.10 15.37
C LEU A 658 7.76 -15.12 16.62
N GLY A 659 6.62 -15.83 16.55
CA GLY A 659 5.67 -15.92 17.66
C GLY A 659 4.74 -14.71 17.80
N ALA A 660 4.59 -13.88 16.75
CA ALA A 660 3.66 -12.76 16.73
C ALA A 660 2.23 -13.18 17.18
N PRO A 661 1.59 -12.44 18.11
CA PRO A 661 0.29 -12.82 18.63
C PRO A 661 -0.80 -12.90 17.56
N TYR A 662 -1.57 -14.00 17.61
CA TYR A 662 -2.72 -14.25 16.72
C TYR A 662 -2.36 -14.41 15.23
N THR A 663 -1.08 -14.40 14.88
CA THR A 663 -0.62 -14.56 13.49
C THR A 663 -0.46 -16.04 13.18
N LEU A 664 -1.24 -16.54 12.22
CA LEU A 664 -1.24 -17.94 11.80
C LEU A 664 -0.01 -18.30 10.94
N LEU A 665 0.37 -17.40 10.04
CA LEU A 665 1.46 -17.58 9.08
C LEU A 665 2.35 -16.34 9.04
N ARG A 666 3.66 -16.54 8.93
CA ARG A 666 4.61 -15.46 8.65
C ARG A 666 4.86 -15.44 7.15
N ILE A 667 4.53 -14.33 6.51
CA ILE A 667 4.64 -14.18 5.05
C ILE A 667 5.87 -13.32 4.74
N LYS A 668 6.60 -13.67 3.68
CA LYS A 668 7.59 -12.76 3.09
C LYS A 668 6.92 -12.05 1.92
N ASP A 669 6.57 -10.79 2.13
CA ASP A 669 5.91 -10.00 1.08
C ASP A 669 6.91 -9.60 0.00
N GLY A 670 6.84 -10.24 -1.16
CA GLY A 670 7.69 -9.99 -2.32
C GLY A 670 6.99 -9.25 -3.46
N MET A 671 5.68 -9.45 -3.63
CA MET A 671 4.90 -8.94 -4.76
C MET A 671 4.47 -7.50 -4.53
N ASP A 672 4.63 -6.64 -5.54
CA ASP A 672 4.13 -5.27 -5.46
C ASP A 672 2.63 -5.22 -5.73
N THR A 673 1.88 -4.61 -4.82
CA THR A 673 0.43 -4.46 -4.93
C THR A 673 0.05 -2.98 -5.10
N SER A 674 -0.97 -2.52 -4.39
CA SER A 674 -1.23 -1.08 -4.22
C SER A 674 -0.09 -0.37 -3.46
N GLN A 675 0.63 -1.12 -2.61
CA GLN A 675 1.82 -0.67 -1.90
C GLN A 675 3.07 -1.36 -2.45
N PRO A 676 4.26 -0.72 -2.38
CA PRO A 676 5.52 -1.35 -2.71
C PRO A 676 5.80 -2.54 -1.79
N SER A 677 6.37 -3.61 -2.32
CA SER A 677 6.74 -4.79 -1.53
C SER A 677 7.71 -4.43 -0.39
N VAL A 678 7.45 -4.98 0.81
CA VAL A 678 8.33 -4.79 1.98
C VAL A 678 9.75 -5.26 1.67
N ASN A 679 9.88 -6.40 0.98
CA ASN A 679 11.19 -6.93 0.60
C ASN A 679 11.85 -6.12 -0.52
N ALA A 680 11.09 -5.58 -1.47
CA ALA A 680 11.63 -4.68 -2.49
C ALA A 680 12.25 -3.42 -1.86
N VAL A 681 11.54 -2.78 -0.92
CA VAL A 681 12.07 -1.59 -0.22
C VAL A 681 13.22 -1.96 0.71
N SER A 682 13.16 -3.10 1.40
CA SER A 682 14.26 -3.55 2.26
C SER A 682 15.53 -3.86 1.44
N VAL A 683 15.40 -4.48 0.26
CA VAL A 683 16.51 -4.67 -0.70
C VAL A 683 17.10 -3.34 -1.14
N SER A 684 16.25 -2.37 -1.50
CA SER A 684 16.67 -1.01 -1.85
C SER A 684 17.49 -0.38 -0.70
N ASN A 685 16.96 -0.41 0.52
CA ASN A 685 17.63 0.13 1.71
C ASN A 685 18.96 -0.55 1.99
N LEU A 686 19.03 -1.88 1.92
CA LEU A 686 20.27 -2.63 2.13
C LEU A 686 21.34 -2.28 1.10
N PHE A 687 20.99 -2.17 -0.20
CA PHE A 687 21.94 -1.69 -1.20
C PHE A 687 22.40 -0.26 -0.91
N ARG A 688 21.47 0.64 -0.57
CA ARG A 688 21.79 2.05 -0.28
C ARG A 688 22.70 2.19 0.95
N LEU A 689 22.36 1.53 2.05
CA LEU A 689 23.15 1.54 3.28
C LEU A 689 24.49 0.83 3.11
N GLY A 690 24.52 -0.28 2.35
CA GLY A 690 25.76 -0.98 2.00
C GLY A 690 26.76 -0.06 1.30
N GLU A 691 26.29 0.77 0.35
CA GLU A 691 27.13 1.76 -0.33
C GLU A 691 27.45 2.98 0.55
N LEU A 692 26.47 3.54 1.28
CA LEU A 692 26.65 4.72 2.13
C LEU A 692 27.62 4.47 3.30
N LEU A 693 27.56 3.27 3.88
CA LEU A 693 28.31 2.88 5.08
C LEU A 693 29.47 1.91 4.79
N GLU A 694 29.64 1.54 3.52
CA GLU A 694 30.69 0.63 3.05
C GLU A 694 30.65 -0.73 3.76
N ASP A 695 29.42 -1.26 3.94
CA ASP A 695 29.12 -2.46 4.70
C ASP A 695 28.68 -3.63 3.80
N ASN A 696 29.61 -4.54 3.53
CA ASN A 696 29.37 -5.72 2.69
C ASN A 696 28.27 -6.63 3.25
N LYS A 697 27.98 -6.61 4.55
CA LYS A 697 26.87 -7.37 5.12
C LYS A 697 25.55 -6.93 4.49
N TYR A 698 25.30 -5.63 4.38
CA TYR A 698 24.06 -5.15 3.80
C TYR A 698 23.95 -5.51 2.31
N THR A 699 25.02 -5.31 1.55
CA THR A 699 25.05 -5.70 0.12
C THR A 699 24.86 -7.21 -0.06
N TYR A 700 25.42 -8.04 0.80
CA TYR A 700 25.23 -9.49 0.78
C TYR A 700 23.77 -9.86 1.06
N LEU A 701 23.18 -9.34 2.14
CA LEU A 701 21.78 -9.61 2.50
C LEU A 701 20.80 -9.09 1.45
N ALA A 702 21.13 -7.98 0.76
CA ALA A 702 20.34 -7.48 -0.35
C ALA A 702 20.28 -8.50 -1.50
N LYS A 703 21.44 -9.04 -1.89
CA LYS A 703 21.55 -10.05 -2.96
C LYS A 703 20.83 -11.35 -2.58
N GLU A 704 21.04 -11.84 -1.35
CA GLU A 704 20.33 -13.01 -0.83
C GLU A 704 18.81 -12.79 -0.84
N SER A 705 18.34 -11.59 -0.47
CA SER A 705 16.91 -11.27 -0.46
C SER A 705 16.31 -11.22 -1.87
N VAL A 706 17.02 -10.72 -2.88
CA VAL A 706 16.56 -10.82 -4.28
C VAL A 706 16.55 -12.29 -4.72
N ASN A 707 17.58 -13.06 -4.36
CA ASN A 707 17.69 -14.47 -4.71
C ASN A 707 16.56 -15.32 -4.10
N ALA A 708 16.07 -14.95 -2.91
CA ALA A 708 14.98 -15.65 -2.22
C ALA A 708 13.67 -15.70 -3.03
N PHE A 709 13.43 -14.72 -3.91
CA PHE A 709 12.27 -14.64 -4.81
C PHE A 709 12.62 -15.03 -6.26
N GLY A 710 13.80 -15.63 -6.48
CA GLY A 710 14.34 -15.78 -7.82
C GLY A 710 13.51 -16.66 -8.74
N VAL A 711 12.95 -17.74 -8.22
CA VAL A 711 12.09 -18.67 -8.98
C VAL A 711 10.83 -17.96 -9.47
N GLU A 712 10.17 -17.21 -8.59
CA GLU A 712 8.92 -16.52 -8.91
C GLU A 712 9.13 -15.32 -9.80
N MET A 713 10.28 -14.65 -9.66
CA MET A 713 10.66 -13.60 -10.58
C MET A 713 10.89 -14.15 -12.00
N LEU A 714 11.45 -15.36 -12.15
CA LEU A 714 11.56 -16.03 -13.45
C LEU A 714 10.18 -16.42 -14.01
N GLU A 715 9.27 -16.90 -13.16
CA GLU A 715 7.95 -17.36 -13.62
C GLU A 715 6.94 -16.22 -13.85
N HIS A 716 6.99 -15.15 -13.04
CA HIS A 716 6.01 -14.07 -12.98
C HIS A 716 6.64 -12.67 -12.76
N PRO A 717 7.61 -12.22 -13.58
CA PRO A 717 8.39 -11.01 -13.32
C PRO A 717 7.54 -9.73 -13.20
N ASN A 718 6.40 -9.67 -13.90
CA ASN A 718 5.49 -8.52 -13.86
C ASN A 718 4.80 -8.26 -12.50
N LEU A 719 4.90 -9.19 -11.54
CA LEU A 719 4.41 -9.04 -10.16
C LEU A 719 5.47 -8.48 -9.21
N PHE A 720 6.74 -8.39 -9.64
CA PHE A 720 7.88 -8.01 -8.80
C PHE A 720 8.66 -6.78 -9.32
N PRO A 721 8.01 -5.71 -9.84
CA PRO A 721 8.70 -4.55 -10.39
C PRO A 721 9.71 -3.90 -9.42
N GLY A 722 9.43 -3.90 -8.12
CA GLY A 722 10.34 -3.40 -7.10
C GLY A 722 11.61 -4.26 -6.95
N LEU A 723 11.47 -5.58 -6.84
CA LEU A 723 12.62 -6.49 -6.73
C LEU A 723 13.42 -6.59 -8.04
N LEU A 724 12.77 -6.44 -9.20
CA LEU A 724 13.46 -6.34 -10.49
C LEU A 724 14.46 -5.16 -10.51
N CYS A 725 14.12 -4.04 -9.87
CA CYS A 725 15.06 -2.91 -9.72
C CYS A 725 16.28 -3.29 -8.87
N GLY A 726 16.18 -4.28 -7.98
CA GLY A 726 17.26 -4.82 -7.16
C GLY A 726 18.25 -5.72 -7.93
N ILE A 727 17.88 -6.24 -9.10
CA ILE A 727 18.80 -7.01 -9.96
C ILE A 727 19.91 -6.11 -10.49
N ILE A 728 19.57 -4.86 -10.84
CA ILE A 728 20.52 -3.90 -11.42
C ILE A 728 21.74 -3.64 -10.50
N PRO A 729 21.58 -3.19 -9.23
CA PRO A 729 22.73 -3.03 -8.33
C PRO A 729 23.38 -4.37 -7.95
N TRP A 730 22.65 -5.50 -7.99
CA TRP A 730 23.27 -6.80 -7.78
C TRP A 730 24.29 -7.10 -8.89
N LYS A 731 23.88 -7.01 -10.16
CA LYS A 731 24.71 -7.37 -11.31
C LYS A 731 25.74 -6.31 -11.69
N LEU A 732 25.34 -5.05 -11.63
CA LEU A 732 26.15 -3.93 -12.12
C LEU A 732 26.81 -3.15 -10.98
N GLY A 733 26.24 -3.14 -9.78
CA GLY A 733 26.62 -2.26 -8.68
C GLY A 733 25.77 -0.98 -8.63
N GLY A 734 25.60 -0.43 -7.43
CA GLY A 734 24.92 0.85 -7.22
C GLY A 734 25.78 2.04 -7.68
N THR A 735 25.15 3.20 -7.87
CA THR A 735 25.90 4.44 -8.17
C THR A 735 25.96 5.32 -6.92
N HIS A 736 27.18 5.58 -6.45
CA HIS A 736 27.42 6.33 -5.22
C HIS A 736 28.04 7.70 -5.50
N TRP A 737 27.36 8.75 -5.05
CA TRP A 737 27.79 10.14 -5.19
C TRP A 737 28.31 10.64 -3.84
N ILE A 738 29.46 11.32 -3.86
CA ILE A 738 30.06 11.93 -2.68
C ILE A 738 30.15 13.42 -2.88
N ALA A 739 29.41 14.18 -2.07
CA ALA A 739 29.52 15.62 -2.00
C ALA A 739 30.49 16.01 -0.90
N VAL A 740 31.58 16.67 -1.28
CA VAL A 740 32.52 17.27 -0.32
C VAL A 740 32.00 18.65 0.07
N SER A 741 30.88 18.66 0.80
CA SER A 741 30.16 19.84 1.32
C SER A 741 29.20 19.42 2.44
N GLN A 742 28.72 20.37 3.24
CA GLN A 742 27.57 20.20 4.15
C GLN A 742 26.35 20.99 3.72
N ASP A 743 26.43 21.69 2.59
CA ASP A 743 25.32 22.50 2.10
C ASP A 743 24.46 21.67 1.13
N PRO A 744 23.31 21.13 1.55
CA PRO A 744 22.40 20.42 0.66
C PRO A 744 21.80 21.35 -0.41
N THR A 745 21.95 22.67 -0.28
CA THR A 745 21.50 23.65 -1.28
C THR A 745 22.58 24.00 -2.31
N SER A 746 23.76 23.37 -2.22
CA SER A 746 24.86 23.62 -3.15
C SER A 746 24.43 23.44 -4.61
N PRO A 747 24.80 24.35 -5.53
CA PRO A 747 24.53 24.21 -6.96
C PRO A 747 25.11 22.93 -7.57
N ASP A 748 26.17 22.37 -6.99
CA ASP A 748 26.77 21.11 -7.44
C ASP A 748 25.80 19.92 -7.30
N LEU A 749 24.82 20.00 -6.40
CA LEU A 749 23.84 18.94 -6.11
C LEU A 749 22.61 18.96 -7.02
N VAL A 750 22.45 19.99 -7.86
CA VAL A 750 21.30 20.12 -8.78
C VAL A 750 21.13 18.86 -9.62
N ALA A 751 22.23 18.31 -10.12
CA ALA A 751 22.23 17.09 -10.93
C ALA A 751 21.69 15.87 -10.17
N PHE A 752 22.05 15.73 -8.90
CA PHE A 752 21.55 14.64 -8.06
C PHE A 752 20.06 14.85 -7.73
N HIS A 753 19.69 16.05 -7.28
CA HIS A 753 18.30 16.37 -6.89
C HIS A 753 17.32 16.33 -8.06
N LYS A 754 17.78 16.61 -9.29
CA LYS A 754 16.96 16.57 -10.50
C LYS A 754 17.15 15.30 -11.33
N ALA A 755 17.87 14.30 -10.83
CA ALA A 755 17.96 13.00 -11.50
C ALA A 755 16.68 12.16 -11.26
N PRO A 756 16.04 11.63 -12.31
CA PRO A 756 15.07 10.56 -12.16
C PRO A 756 15.75 9.33 -11.54
N ARG A 757 15.16 8.70 -10.51
CA ARG A 757 15.81 7.61 -9.76
C ARG A 757 15.68 6.25 -10.44
N ALA A 758 16.23 6.13 -11.65
CA ALA A 758 16.17 4.87 -12.40
C ALA A 758 17.18 3.82 -11.96
N ALA A 759 18.41 4.20 -11.58
CA ALA A 759 19.28 3.27 -10.87
C ALA A 759 19.24 3.56 -9.36
N LEU A 760 19.71 2.61 -8.55
CA LEU A 760 19.95 2.84 -7.14
C LEU A 760 21.11 3.84 -6.98
N PHE A 761 20.73 5.08 -6.71
CA PHE A 761 21.63 6.19 -6.41
C PHE A 761 21.61 6.51 -4.93
N THR A 762 22.78 6.84 -4.40
CA THR A 762 22.92 7.40 -3.05
C THR A 762 23.81 8.62 -3.06
N LEU A 763 23.52 9.56 -2.15
CA LEU A 763 24.35 10.73 -1.91
C LEU A 763 24.93 10.68 -0.50
N ARG A 764 26.25 10.77 -0.42
CA ARG A 764 26.96 10.90 0.85
C ARG A 764 27.58 12.28 0.97
N TYR A 765 27.32 12.94 2.09
CA TYR A 765 28.02 14.15 2.46
C TYR A 765 29.33 13.78 3.17
N HIS A 766 30.43 14.37 2.75
CA HIS A 766 31.74 14.22 3.37
C HIS A 766 32.29 15.59 3.75
N THR A 767 32.70 15.70 5.03
CA THR A 767 33.27 16.94 5.56
C THR A 767 34.67 16.67 6.10
N PRO A 768 35.73 16.95 5.34
CA PRO A 768 37.11 16.67 5.76
C PRO A 768 37.50 17.33 7.10
N SER A 769 36.83 18.41 7.48
CA SER A 769 37.05 19.13 8.74
C SER A 769 36.36 18.49 9.96
N ARG A 770 35.53 17.45 9.78
CA ARG A 770 34.87 16.70 10.88
C ARG A 770 35.26 15.21 10.87
N PRO A 771 36.54 14.88 11.15
CA PRO A 771 37.00 13.49 11.17
C PRO A 771 36.36 12.65 12.29
N ASP A 772 35.81 13.29 13.32
CA ASP A 772 35.17 12.60 14.46
C ASP A 772 33.66 12.35 14.29
N SER A 773 33.11 12.65 13.10
CA SER A 773 31.70 12.36 12.75
C SER A 773 31.34 10.88 12.95
N TRP A 774 30.06 10.60 13.21
CA TRP A 774 29.58 9.22 13.29
C TRP A 774 29.86 8.48 11.98
N LEU A 775 29.58 9.13 10.86
CA LEU A 775 29.75 8.54 9.54
C LEU A 775 31.21 8.20 9.20
N THR A 776 32.16 9.04 9.61
CA THR A 776 33.60 8.78 9.44
C THR A 776 34.09 7.62 10.31
N LYS A 777 33.49 7.43 11.50
CA LYS A 777 33.80 6.31 12.39
C LYS A 777 33.17 4.99 11.92
N ARG A 778 31.97 5.06 11.35
CA ARG A 778 31.22 3.91 10.82
C ARG A 778 31.85 3.36 9.55
N ASP A 779 32.39 4.22 8.68
CA ASP A 779 33.07 3.83 7.45
C ASP A 779 34.59 3.66 7.64
N ARG A 780 35.07 2.43 7.49
CA ARG A 780 36.49 2.06 7.63
C ARG A 780 37.40 2.66 6.54
N ARG A 781 36.85 3.20 5.46
CA ARG A 781 37.56 3.77 4.31
C ARG A 781 37.45 5.29 4.22
N ALA A 782 36.95 5.96 5.26
CA ALA A 782 36.77 7.40 5.25
C ALA A 782 38.08 8.20 5.00
N THR A 783 39.24 7.60 5.26
CA THR A 783 40.56 8.19 4.96
C THR A 783 40.88 8.29 3.46
N LEU A 784 40.19 7.51 2.62
CA LEU A 784 40.35 7.47 1.17
C LEU A 784 39.40 8.43 0.43
N LEU A 785 38.55 9.17 1.18
CA LEU A 785 37.58 10.08 0.60
C LEU A 785 38.23 11.34 0.02
N PRO A 786 37.66 11.91 -1.06
CA PRO A 786 38.14 13.17 -1.64
C PRO A 786 38.09 14.32 -0.62
N ARG A 787 39.11 15.18 -0.65
CA ARG A 787 39.21 16.33 0.27
C ARG A 787 38.85 17.67 -0.37
N GLU A 788 38.93 17.76 -1.69
CA GLU A 788 38.61 18.97 -2.43
C GLU A 788 37.10 19.14 -2.58
N HIS A 789 36.62 20.38 -2.52
CA HIS A 789 35.21 20.68 -2.72
C HIS A 789 34.74 20.23 -4.11
N GLY A 790 33.57 19.61 -4.14
CA GLY A 790 32.89 19.19 -5.37
C GLY A 790 32.13 17.89 -5.18
N LEU A 791 31.62 17.39 -6.29
CA LEU A 791 30.85 16.16 -6.37
C LEU A 791 31.66 15.07 -7.05
N TYR A 792 31.68 13.88 -6.46
CA TYR A 792 32.49 12.77 -6.91
C TYR A 792 31.63 11.53 -7.12
N ARG A 793 31.95 10.73 -8.13
CA ARG A 793 31.39 9.40 -8.34
C ARG A 793 32.45 8.35 -8.05
N ARG A 794 32.06 7.29 -7.35
CA ARG A 794 32.92 6.13 -7.12
C ARG A 794 32.90 5.20 -8.34
N SER A 795 34.07 4.75 -8.79
CA SER A 795 34.21 3.71 -9.82
C SER A 795 34.06 2.31 -9.22
N SER A 796 33.87 1.31 -10.09
CA SER A 796 33.89 -0.11 -9.70
C SER A 796 35.23 -0.57 -9.11
N SER A 797 36.35 0.10 -9.44
CA SER A 797 37.66 -0.14 -8.84
C SER A 797 37.86 0.56 -7.49
N GLY A 798 36.86 1.31 -7.02
CA GLY A 798 36.88 2.03 -5.75
C GLY A 798 37.57 3.39 -5.79
N THR A 799 37.92 3.89 -6.98
CA THR A 799 38.51 5.24 -7.15
C THR A 799 37.42 6.30 -7.28
N TYR A 800 37.67 7.48 -6.73
CA TYR A 800 36.74 8.61 -6.81
C TYR A 800 37.09 9.54 -7.97
N HIS A 801 36.13 9.79 -8.84
CA HIS A 801 36.24 10.68 -9.99
C HIS A 801 35.39 11.91 -9.74
N LYS A 802 35.98 13.11 -9.85
CA LYS A 802 35.24 14.37 -9.74
C LYS A 802 34.36 14.51 -10.98
N LEU A 803 33.07 14.80 -10.78
CA LEU A 803 32.11 15.00 -11.86
C LEU A 803 32.25 16.41 -12.43
N GLU A 804 32.31 16.53 -13.75
CA GLU A 804 32.37 17.81 -14.47
C GLU A 804 31.10 18.05 -15.33
N GLY A 805 30.80 19.32 -15.65
CA GLY A 805 29.49 19.81 -16.12
C GLY A 805 28.66 18.98 -17.11
N HIS A 806 29.27 18.22 -18.03
CA HIS A 806 28.55 17.37 -18.98
C HIS A 806 28.07 16.04 -18.35
N GLU A 807 28.85 15.45 -17.44
CA GLU A 807 28.53 14.23 -16.68
C GLU A 807 27.42 14.45 -15.64
N LEU A 808 27.13 15.72 -15.33
CA LEU A 808 26.03 16.14 -14.47
C LEU A 808 24.68 16.25 -15.22
N SER A 809 24.70 16.31 -16.56
CA SER A 809 23.50 16.50 -17.40
C SER A 809 23.09 15.24 -18.17
N GLN A 810 24.08 14.44 -18.56
CA GLN A 810 23.91 13.06 -18.93
C GLN A 810 24.28 12.26 -17.68
N VAL A 811 23.30 11.74 -16.95
CA VAL A 811 23.55 10.57 -16.11
C VAL A 811 23.80 9.41 -17.09
N ASP A 812 24.93 9.48 -17.79
CA ASP A 812 25.41 8.41 -18.65
C ASP A 812 25.93 7.34 -17.71
N LEU A 813 25.04 6.39 -17.44
CA LEU A 813 25.30 5.19 -16.66
C LEU A 813 26.11 4.18 -17.50
N SER A 814 26.94 4.66 -18.42
CA SER A 814 27.92 3.85 -19.12
C SER A 814 28.93 3.34 -18.09
N TYR A 815 28.72 2.10 -17.63
CA TYR A 815 29.74 1.35 -16.94
C TYR A 815 30.91 1.16 -17.92
N PRO A 816 32.17 1.48 -17.55
CA PRO A 816 33.29 1.05 -18.35
C PRO A 816 33.32 -0.48 -18.33
N SER A 817 32.98 -1.09 -19.47
CA SER A 817 33.04 -2.52 -19.70
C SER A 817 34.50 -2.98 -19.59
N THR A 818 34.90 -3.49 -18.43
CA THR A 818 36.02 -4.44 -18.38
C THR A 818 35.47 -5.83 -18.65
N PRO A 819 35.93 -6.53 -19.71
CA PRO A 819 35.56 -7.93 -19.91
C PRO A 819 36.15 -8.75 -18.76
N ARG A 820 35.31 -9.38 -17.94
CA ARG A 820 35.75 -10.50 -17.11
C ARG A 820 35.90 -11.71 -18.03
N THR A 821 37.15 -12.11 -18.25
CA THR A 821 37.54 -13.41 -18.82
C THR A 821 37.13 -14.55 -17.92
#